data_AF-A0A8J6Y0H6-F1
#
_entry.id   AF-A0A8J6Y0H6-F1
#
_cell.length_a   1.000
_cell.length_b   1.000
_cell.length_c   1.000
_cell.angle_alpha   90.00
_cell.angle_beta   90.00
_cell.angle_gamma   90.00
#
_symmetry.space_group_name_H-M   'P 1'
#
loop_
_entity.id
_entity.type
_entity.pdbx_description
1 polymer ?
#
loop_
_entity_poly.entity_id
_entity_poly.type
_entity_poly.pdbx_seq_one_letter_code
_entity_poly.pdbx_strand_id
1 'polypeptide(L)'
;MTTNNTRLFCDAPHEFHVSRRAREAYGLDETLFAVSGNVVFADFHAARVFAHSMNERRDLLQFPERAVSASQIHALGLIDEVLHLLIARHRRERAPELWPDALSRLEAELGGEAVDRMLEAFVDEFPPVSVFRGELTTATYLADTTDGVDHREVVLEELVLLWLANRNPAFAEFRELFDYEVLRRDTRYLPAMEEVEAILGAAPASGHGGQSLLDLLYAPMRAAPHSLEGQLEFIRTTWAALLGPDLYRVLGGLDFLAEEQRVFFPAGPGPVEPPDYGVLSESGENYSADREWMPRLVLLAKNAHVWLAQLSVKYGREITTLDGIPDEELEILVGWGMTGLWLIGVWERSRASERIKRMMGDEDAVASAYSLEDYRIADALGGEAAYEDLRARAWKLGIRLSTDMVPNHMGIDSRWMIEHPDWFLSLGHSPYPAYTFDGPDLSDDERVGIFIDDHYWQKSDAAVVFKRVDRATGDERFVYHGNDGTSMPWNDTAQLDYLNPEVREAVIQTILAVARRSPVIRFDAAMTLARQHYHRLWFPEPGAAGAVPSRAEFGMSRADFDAAMPREFWREVVDRVAAEAPDTLLLAEAFWLLEGYFVRTLGMHRVYNSAFMNMLRDERNADYRQLIRSTLEFDPQILKRYVNFMSNPDERTAVDQFGDDDKYFGVATLMATMPGLPMFGHGQVEGLAEKYGMEFRRPRWDERPNEGLVWRHDLQLFPLLRRRRIFAEVDNFLLYDFVTGDGSVDENVFVYSNEVDGERSLVIYHNRFGDVRGRIQHSTAVAERDGDGDRRLVHRSLGDGLQLPDDDSSWVIYRDEVSGLEYVRSCRELRSEGLYLELDAYRLHCFLDFRNVKQDEERPYDRLAARLGGRGVPSIEEALGQLVLSPVLEPLQRILAEPILQGLASPGGGIEAGAELRKVASTEVAAYLAAVAQRAGFEAPRAEIESSILTDLEAALAIPQLVASWKTGNAEVEGAVVRLLDETLENPEGWLVLLSWILVRRLGEFSERDDVRELSRSRMEEWHVGSALADLVQSLGGTREEARRAVAAIDLMIGGGGREPGVGRAAAVLVDHLVEIFASPPGQRFLGVHRYGDALWFNREAFMELVRWMMMVAAVAAIADGSEDVRSRIVEIQRAVDSVDSACEDSGYRLNEFLESVRLVGDGRATEE
;
A
#
# COMPACT_ATOMS: atom_id res chain seq x y z
N MET A 1 26.10 -5.30 36.57
CA MET A 1 26.17 -5.41 38.05
C MET A 1 26.72 -6.78 38.38
N THR A 2 27.84 -6.80 39.10
CA THR A 2 28.71 -7.94 39.36
C THR A 2 28.07 -9.00 40.27
N THR A 3 28.01 -10.23 39.76
CA THR A 3 28.30 -11.51 40.43
C THR A 3 28.19 -11.50 41.96
N ASN A 4 27.02 -11.83 42.49
CA ASN A 4 26.86 -12.32 43.87
C ASN A 4 25.52 -13.05 43.97
N ASN A 5 25.46 -14.31 43.51
CA ASN A 5 24.34 -15.19 43.85
C ASN A 5 24.66 -16.70 43.83
N THR A 6 25.93 -17.10 43.81
CA THR A 6 26.32 -18.52 43.65
C THR A 6 26.33 -19.35 44.94
N ARG A 7 25.63 -18.93 46.00
CA ARG A 7 25.51 -19.71 47.25
C ARG A 7 24.06 -19.85 47.66
N LEU A 8 23.33 -20.69 46.94
CA LEU A 8 21.97 -21.10 47.29
C LEU A 8 21.89 -22.63 47.13
N PHE A 9 22.23 -23.35 48.22
CA PHE A 9 21.60 -24.61 48.65
C PHE A 9 22.33 -25.97 48.66
N CYS A 10 23.58 -26.09 48.19
CA CYS A 10 24.40 -27.30 48.48
C CYS A 10 25.48 -27.01 49.53
N ASP A 11 25.56 -27.86 50.56
CA ASP A 11 26.50 -27.76 51.68
C ASP A 11 27.91 -28.32 51.31
N ALA A 12 28.11 -28.77 50.07
CA ALA A 12 29.36 -29.35 49.54
C ALA A 12 29.48 -29.17 48.00
N PRO A 13 30.68 -29.27 47.40
CA PRO A 13 30.89 -29.27 45.96
C PRO A 13 30.50 -30.62 45.37
N HIS A 14 29.50 -30.65 44.49
CA HIS A 14 29.07 -31.83 43.73
C HIS A 14 29.60 -31.69 42.28
N GLU A 15 29.66 -32.74 41.45
CA GLU A 15 30.07 -32.61 40.02
C GLU A 15 29.28 -33.58 39.12
N PHE A 16 28.73 -33.13 37.98
CA PHE A 16 28.21 -34.07 36.97
C PHE A 16 29.32 -35.04 36.55
N HIS A 17 29.07 -36.32 36.80
CA HIS A 17 30.05 -37.39 36.71
C HIS A 17 30.38 -37.75 35.26
N VAL A 18 31.30 -36.98 34.65
CA VAL A 18 31.90 -37.28 33.33
C VAL A 18 33.16 -38.12 33.50
N SER A 19 33.21 -39.28 32.85
CA SER A 19 34.32 -40.23 32.93
C SER A 19 35.64 -39.57 32.52
N ARG A 20 36.74 -39.94 33.19
CA ARG A 20 38.10 -39.53 32.85
C ARG A 20 38.38 -39.73 31.37
N ARG A 21 37.98 -40.90 30.85
CA ARG A 21 38.13 -41.24 29.44
C ARG A 21 37.39 -40.27 28.54
N ALA A 22 36.15 -39.89 28.86
CA ALA A 22 35.41 -38.90 28.08
C ALA A 22 36.03 -37.49 28.19
N ARG A 23 36.47 -37.07 29.38
CA ARG A 23 37.15 -35.77 29.57
C ARG A 23 38.40 -35.66 28.68
N GLU A 24 39.26 -36.68 28.68
CA GLU A 24 40.44 -36.78 27.82
C GLU A 24 40.06 -36.92 26.32
N ALA A 25 39.06 -37.74 26.02
CA ALA A 25 38.64 -38.07 24.67
C ALA A 25 37.86 -36.95 23.98
N TYR A 26 37.42 -35.89 24.65
CA TYR A 26 36.81 -34.70 24.03
C TYR A 26 37.55 -33.40 24.34
N GLY A 27 38.58 -33.43 25.19
CA GLY A 27 39.36 -32.23 25.55
C GLY A 27 38.57 -31.25 26.42
N LEU A 28 37.78 -31.78 27.35
CA LEU A 28 36.89 -31.00 28.22
C LEU A 28 37.68 -30.46 29.42
N ASP A 29 38.32 -29.28 29.29
CA ASP A 29 39.05 -28.62 30.38
C ASP A 29 38.31 -27.38 30.93
N GLU A 30 38.28 -27.31 32.27
CA GLU A 30 37.98 -26.22 33.22
C GLU A 30 36.69 -25.36 33.09
N THR A 31 36.26 -24.89 31.91
CA THR A 31 35.24 -23.82 31.83
C THR A 31 33.81 -24.25 32.11
N LEU A 32 33.55 -25.56 32.09
CA LEU A 32 32.24 -26.16 32.35
C LEU A 32 31.92 -26.35 33.84
N PHE A 33 32.93 -26.15 34.70
CA PHE A 33 32.88 -26.50 36.12
C PHE A 33 32.93 -25.24 36.99
N ALA A 34 31.94 -25.05 37.86
CA ALA A 34 31.96 -23.96 38.84
C ALA A 34 33.08 -24.18 39.88
N VAL A 35 33.48 -23.12 40.60
CA VAL A 35 34.47 -23.19 41.71
C VAL A 35 34.02 -24.19 42.82
N SER A 36 32.75 -24.57 42.83
CA SER A 36 32.18 -25.62 43.67
C SER A 36 32.11 -27.00 43.01
N GLY A 37 32.95 -27.30 42.01
CA GLY A 37 33.01 -28.61 41.34
C GLY A 37 31.87 -28.93 40.36
N ASN A 38 30.69 -28.33 40.50
CA ASN A 38 29.53 -28.72 39.68
C ASN A 38 29.75 -28.44 38.20
N VAL A 39 29.47 -29.42 37.32
CA VAL A 39 29.08 -29.12 35.92
C VAL A 39 27.69 -28.52 35.99
N VAL A 40 27.65 -27.25 36.32
CA VAL A 40 26.44 -26.47 36.11
C VAL A 40 26.50 -26.08 34.64
N PHE A 41 25.65 -26.66 33.78
CA PHE A 41 25.33 -25.99 32.52
C PHE A 41 24.47 -24.76 32.85
N ALA A 42 25.05 -23.80 33.56
CA ALA A 42 24.47 -22.49 33.77
C ALA A 42 24.55 -21.65 32.48
N ASP A 43 25.41 -22.07 31.56
CA ASP A 43 25.79 -21.33 30.36
C ASP A 43 25.51 -22.17 29.10
N PHE A 44 24.64 -21.67 28.23
CA PHE A 44 24.29 -22.32 26.96
C PHE A 44 25.50 -22.37 26.02
N HIS A 45 26.42 -21.41 26.09
CA HIS A 45 27.65 -21.43 25.32
C HIS A 45 28.50 -22.66 25.67
N ALA A 46 28.64 -22.97 26.96
CA ALA A 46 29.41 -24.11 27.41
C ALA A 46 28.82 -25.45 26.90
N ALA A 47 27.49 -25.56 26.87
CA ALA A 47 26.80 -26.72 26.29
C ALA A 47 27.02 -26.83 24.75
N ARG A 48 27.05 -25.70 24.03
CA ARG A 48 27.36 -25.67 22.59
C ARG A 48 28.79 -26.12 22.30
N VAL A 49 29.76 -25.64 23.08
CA VAL A 49 31.17 -26.06 22.97
C VAL A 49 31.31 -27.57 23.25
N PHE A 50 30.64 -28.08 24.30
CA PHE A 50 30.66 -29.51 24.64
C PHE A 50 30.11 -30.37 23.49
N ALA A 51 28.92 -30.04 22.98
CA ALA A 51 28.30 -30.79 21.89
C ALA A 51 29.14 -30.73 20.61
N HIS A 52 29.74 -29.58 20.31
CA HIS A 52 30.66 -29.43 19.17
C HIS A 52 31.88 -30.36 19.30
N SER A 53 32.58 -30.34 20.44
CA SER A 53 33.74 -31.22 20.69
C SER A 53 33.41 -32.71 20.61
N MET A 54 32.21 -33.12 21.03
CA MET A 54 31.73 -34.50 20.84
C MET A 54 31.51 -34.83 19.36
N ASN A 55 30.84 -33.95 18.64
CA ASN A 55 30.47 -34.16 17.25
C ASN A 55 31.68 -34.15 16.30
N GLU A 56 32.72 -33.36 16.58
CA GLU A 56 33.98 -33.37 15.81
C GLU A 56 34.70 -34.73 15.86
N ARG A 57 34.58 -35.47 16.98
CA ARG A 57 35.26 -36.75 17.17
C ARG A 57 34.38 -37.96 16.86
N ARG A 58 33.06 -37.80 16.76
CA ARG A 58 32.10 -38.84 16.35
C ARG A 58 32.12 -39.01 14.82
N ASP A 59 31.95 -40.24 14.32
CA ASP A 59 31.82 -40.51 12.88
C ASP A 59 30.39 -40.19 12.39
N LEU A 60 30.11 -38.90 12.22
CA LEU A 60 28.82 -38.41 11.76
C LEU A 60 28.61 -38.55 10.24
N LEU A 61 29.69 -38.85 9.50
CA LEU A 61 29.59 -39.09 8.05
C LEU A 61 28.93 -40.44 7.74
N GLN A 62 29.21 -41.46 8.55
CA GLN A 62 28.58 -42.79 8.40
C GLN A 62 27.35 -42.97 9.29
N PHE A 63 27.27 -42.24 10.41
CA PHE A 63 26.21 -42.36 11.41
C PHE A 63 25.70 -40.97 11.85
N PRO A 64 25.03 -40.21 10.96
CA PRO A 64 24.54 -38.86 11.28
C PRO A 64 23.53 -38.84 12.44
N GLU A 65 22.82 -39.95 12.68
CA GLU A 65 21.92 -40.12 13.83
C GLU A 65 22.64 -40.10 15.19
N ARG A 66 23.97 -40.20 15.22
CA ARG A 66 24.78 -40.08 16.43
C ARG A 66 25.15 -38.62 16.75
N ALA A 67 24.69 -37.65 15.98
CA ALA A 67 24.92 -36.24 16.29
C ALA A 67 24.24 -35.87 17.61
N VAL A 68 24.96 -35.13 18.45
CA VAL A 68 24.46 -34.62 19.73
C VAL A 68 24.13 -33.15 19.60
N SER A 69 22.99 -32.75 20.14
CA SER A 69 22.58 -31.35 20.18
C SER A 69 23.06 -30.66 21.47
N ALA A 70 23.27 -29.35 21.43
CA ALA A 70 23.70 -28.59 22.59
C ALA A 70 22.59 -28.51 23.65
N SER A 71 21.33 -28.42 23.21
CA SER A 71 20.18 -28.40 24.11
C SER A 71 19.96 -29.73 24.82
N GLN A 72 20.30 -30.87 24.20
CA GLN A 72 20.32 -32.18 24.88
C GLN A 72 21.37 -32.23 26.00
N ILE A 73 22.59 -31.76 25.76
CA ILE A 73 23.65 -31.72 26.78
C ILE A 73 23.24 -30.83 27.96
N HIS A 74 22.70 -29.65 27.69
CA HIS A 74 22.18 -28.76 28.72
C HIS A 74 21.04 -29.42 29.52
N ALA A 75 20.11 -30.09 28.85
CA ALA A 75 19.00 -30.79 29.49
C ALA A 75 19.46 -31.92 30.43
N LEU A 76 20.51 -32.66 30.06
CA LEU A 76 21.08 -33.72 30.91
C LEU A 76 21.56 -33.16 32.25
N GLY A 77 22.42 -32.14 32.23
CA GLY A 77 22.94 -31.58 33.49
C GLY A 77 21.89 -30.78 34.26
N LEU A 78 20.88 -30.20 33.60
CA LEU A 78 19.77 -29.56 34.31
C LEU A 78 18.90 -30.58 35.06
N ILE A 79 18.64 -31.75 34.47
CA ILE A 79 17.95 -32.84 35.16
C ILE A 79 18.78 -33.28 36.36
N ASP A 80 20.07 -33.51 36.18
CA ASP A 80 20.99 -33.92 37.24
C ASP A 80 21.03 -32.92 38.42
N GLU A 81 21.15 -31.62 38.13
CA GLU A 81 21.14 -30.56 39.13
C GLU A 81 19.81 -30.49 39.90
N VAL A 82 18.67 -30.67 39.21
CA VAL A 82 17.36 -30.76 39.88
C VAL A 82 17.30 -31.95 40.83
N LEU A 83 17.91 -33.09 40.48
CA LEU A 83 17.97 -34.26 41.36
C LEU A 83 18.83 -33.99 42.60
N HIS A 84 19.99 -33.36 42.46
CA HIS A 84 20.81 -32.88 43.58
C HIS A 84 20.01 -31.96 44.51
N LEU A 85 19.28 -30.98 43.96
CA LEU A 85 18.45 -30.06 44.75
C LEU A 85 17.39 -30.80 45.56
N LEU A 86 16.76 -31.84 44.99
CA LEU A 86 15.80 -32.68 45.71
C LEU A 86 16.44 -33.45 46.87
N ILE A 87 17.62 -34.03 46.64
CA ILE A 87 18.38 -34.74 47.68
C ILE A 87 18.79 -33.78 48.81
N ALA A 88 19.41 -32.65 48.47
CA ALA A 88 19.86 -31.64 49.43
C ALA A 88 18.69 -31.08 50.26
N ARG A 89 17.53 -30.84 49.62
CA ARG A 89 16.31 -30.42 50.31
C ARG A 89 15.78 -31.51 51.24
N HIS A 90 15.74 -32.76 50.78
CA HIS A 90 15.31 -33.89 51.59
C HIS A 90 16.17 -34.06 52.85
N ARG A 91 17.49 -33.97 52.69
CA ARG A 91 18.46 -34.02 53.80
C ARG A 91 18.20 -32.92 54.82
N ARG A 92 18.08 -31.67 54.37
CA ARG A 92 17.87 -30.52 55.25
C ARG A 92 16.52 -30.55 55.98
N GLU A 93 15.44 -30.96 55.31
CA GLU A 93 14.09 -30.88 55.88
C GLU A 93 13.68 -32.12 56.68
N ARG A 94 14.20 -33.30 56.36
CA ARG A 94 13.64 -34.59 56.83
C ARG A 94 14.66 -35.60 57.34
N ALA A 95 15.84 -35.69 56.71
CA ALA A 95 16.82 -36.72 57.02
C ALA A 95 18.27 -36.19 56.95
N PRO A 96 18.72 -35.39 57.93
CA PRO A 96 20.06 -34.77 57.90
C PRO A 96 21.20 -35.81 57.84
N GLU A 97 21.01 -36.95 58.52
CA GLU A 97 21.97 -38.04 58.63
C GLU A 97 21.83 -39.09 57.50
N LEU A 98 21.11 -38.79 56.41
CA LEU A 98 20.83 -39.76 55.33
C LEU A 98 22.09 -40.45 54.80
N TRP A 99 23.12 -39.67 54.42
CA TRP A 99 24.36 -40.21 53.86
C TRP A 99 25.31 -40.81 54.92
N PRO A 100 25.52 -40.20 56.09
CA PRO A 100 26.24 -40.83 57.20
C PRO A 100 25.66 -42.21 57.60
N ASP A 101 24.33 -42.31 57.72
CA ASP A 101 23.66 -43.56 58.05
C ASP A 101 23.77 -44.58 56.91
N ALA A 102 23.66 -44.12 55.65
CA ALA A 102 23.81 -44.98 54.48
C ALA A 102 25.23 -45.54 54.35
N LEU A 103 26.26 -44.72 54.51
CA LEU A 103 27.66 -45.17 54.53
C LEU A 103 27.90 -46.19 55.65
N SER A 104 27.45 -45.89 56.87
CA SER A 104 27.59 -46.80 58.02
C SER A 104 26.92 -48.16 57.76
N ARG A 105 25.75 -48.15 57.12
CA ARG A 105 25.01 -49.37 56.76
C ARG A 105 25.68 -50.15 55.63
N LEU A 106 26.19 -49.47 54.61
CA LEU A 106 26.97 -50.09 53.54
C LEU A 106 28.25 -50.74 54.08
N GLU A 107 28.96 -50.08 55.00
CA GLU A 107 30.15 -50.62 55.66
C GLU A 107 29.83 -51.86 56.50
N ALA A 108 28.66 -51.89 57.15
CA ALA A 108 28.21 -53.04 57.93
C ALA A 108 27.83 -54.25 57.05
N GLU A 109 27.16 -54.04 55.92
CA GLU A 109 26.67 -55.10 55.04
C GLU A 109 27.72 -55.61 54.05
N LEU A 110 28.55 -54.71 53.48
CA LEU A 110 29.51 -55.02 52.41
C LEU A 110 30.96 -55.07 52.90
N GLY A 111 31.25 -54.50 54.07
CA GLY A 111 32.58 -54.37 54.66
C GLY A 111 33.30 -53.07 54.27
N GLY A 112 33.91 -52.40 55.26
CA GLY A 112 34.58 -51.09 55.09
C GLY A 112 35.60 -51.04 53.94
N GLU A 113 36.51 -52.03 53.83
CA GLU A 113 37.48 -52.07 52.71
C GLU A 113 36.82 -52.21 51.33
N ALA A 114 35.62 -52.78 51.24
CA ALA A 114 34.90 -52.89 49.97
C ALA A 114 34.23 -51.57 49.59
N VAL A 115 33.71 -50.84 50.58
CA VAL A 115 33.15 -49.49 50.40
C VAL A 115 34.26 -48.51 50.03
N ASP A 116 35.38 -48.50 50.75
CA ASP A 116 36.52 -47.61 50.46
C ASP A 116 37.04 -47.79 49.04
N ARG A 117 37.28 -49.05 48.61
CA ARG A 117 37.69 -49.35 47.23
C ARG A 117 36.67 -48.90 46.18
N MET A 118 35.39 -48.93 46.50
CA MET A 118 34.34 -48.46 45.59
C MET A 118 34.37 -46.94 45.44
N LEU A 119 34.50 -46.21 46.55
CA LEU A 119 34.63 -44.74 46.54
C LEU A 119 35.92 -44.31 45.82
N GLU A 120 37.04 -44.98 46.07
CA GLU A 120 38.31 -44.73 45.36
C GLU A 120 38.18 -44.99 43.86
N ALA A 121 37.62 -46.13 43.46
CA ALA A 121 37.44 -46.46 42.05
C ALA A 121 36.49 -45.48 41.34
N PHE A 122 35.47 -44.96 42.03
CA PHE A 122 34.60 -43.91 41.50
C PHE A 122 35.39 -42.63 41.25
N VAL A 123 36.15 -42.15 42.24
CA VAL A 123 36.95 -40.92 42.11
C VAL A 123 38.06 -41.08 41.06
N ASP A 124 38.58 -42.28 40.83
CA ASP A 124 39.57 -42.51 39.77
C ASP A 124 38.94 -42.46 38.36
N GLU A 125 37.76 -43.07 38.19
CA GLU A 125 37.04 -43.17 36.90
C GLU A 125 36.24 -41.91 36.57
N PHE A 126 35.65 -41.26 37.57
CA PHE A 126 34.87 -40.02 37.50
C PHE A 126 35.52 -38.95 38.40
N PRO A 127 36.75 -38.51 38.07
CA PRO A 127 37.51 -37.66 38.97
C PRO A 127 36.89 -36.27 39.09
N PRO A 128 36.75 -35.74 40.32
CA PRO A 128 36.49 -34.33 40.50
C PRO A 128 37.64 -33.51 39.90
N VAL A 129 37.39 -32.25 39.53
CA VAL A 129 38.35 -31.40 38.80
C VAL A 129 39.72 -31.36 39.48
N SER A 130 39.76 -31.22 40.81
CA SER A 130 41.01 -31.17 41.60
C SER A 130 41.84 -32.46 41.51
N VAL A 131 41.19 -33.63 41.40
CA VAL A 131 41.85 -34.93 41.21
C VAL A 131 42.24 -35.14 39.75
N PHE A 132 41.40 -34.70 38.80
CA PHE A 132 41.69 -34.79 37.37
C PHE A 132 42.94 -33.97 36.98
N ARG A 133 43.08 -32.76 37.55
CA ARG A 133 44.25 -31.87 37.36
C ARG A 133 45.51 -32.35 38.10
N GLY A 134 45.38 -33.34 38.98
CA GLY A 134 46.47 -33.79 39.85
C GLY A 134 46.82 -32.82 40.98
N GLU A 135 45.92 -31.90 41.33
CA GLU A 135 46.07 -31.00 42.49
C GLU A 135 45.91 -31.77 43.81
N LEU A 136 45.00 -32.74 43.83
CA LEU A 136 44.78 -33.69 44.92
C LEU A 136 44.94 -35.13 44.43
N THR A 137 45.34 -36.04 45.32
CA THR A 137 45.23 -37.47 45.06
C THR A 137 43.85 -37.97 45.51
N THR A 138 43.35 -39.05 44.92
CA THR A 138 42.08 -39.69 45.28
C THR A 138 41.94 -39.93 46.78
N ALA A 139 43.00 -40.47 47.41
CA ALA A 139 43.02 -40.72 48.85
C ALA A 139 43.01 -39.43 49.68
N THR A 140 43.66 -38.36 49.20
CA THR A 140 43.64 -37.05 49.87
C THR A 140 42.26 -36.39 49.75
N TYR A 141 41.63 -36.50 48.58
CA TYR A 141 40.29 -35.98 48.36
C TYR A 141 39.26 -36.68 49.27
N LEU A 142 39.23 -38.01 49.30
CA LEU A 142 38.27 -38.76 50.12
C LEU A 142 38.44 -38.57 51.64
N ALA A 143 39.61 -38.14 52.10
CA ALA A 143 39.87 -37.85 53.51
C ALA A 143 39.58 -36.40 53.92
N ASP A 144 39.18 -35.56 52.96
CA ASP A 144 38.94 -34.13 53.16
C ASP A 144 37.45 -33.83 53.34
N THR A 145 37.14 -32.61 53.77
CA THR A 145 35.78 -32.11 53.97
C THR A 145 35.64 -30.74 53.34
N THR A 146 34.52 -30.47 52.67
CA THR A 146 34.20 -29.12 52.19
C THR A 146 32.93 -28.61 52.84
N ASP A 147 32.98 -27.37 53.34
CA ASP A 147 31.87 -26.68 54.03
C ASP A 147 31.22 -27.52 55.17
N GLY A 148 31.98 -28.46 55.76
CA GLY A 148 31.56 -29.31 56.87
C GLY A 148 30.97 -30.67 56.48
N VAL A 149 30.92 -31.00 55.19
CA VAL A 149 30.46 -32.29 54.67
C VAL A 149 31.66 -33.16 54.29
N ASP A 150 31.61 -34.44 54.67
CA ASP A 150 32.63 -35.43 54.34
C ASP A 150 32.58 -35.77 52.83
N HIS A 151 33.71 -35.76 52.13
CA HIS A 151 33.75 -36.08 50.70
C HIS A 151 33.29 -37.51 50.39
N ARG A 152 33.32 -38.43 51.35
CA ARG A 152 32.70 -39.76 51.21
C ARG A 152 31.19 -39.67 51.03
N GLU A 153 30.52 -38.73 51.71
CA GLU A 153 29.08 -38.48 51.54
C GLU A 153 28.78 -37.90 50.16
N VAL A 154 29.62 -36.97 49.70
CA VAL A 154 29.52 -36.37 48.35
C VAL A 154 29.64 -37.46 47.29
N VAL A 155 30.66 -38.31 47.40
CA VAL A 155 30.89 -39.42 46.45
C VAL A 155 29.76 -40.46 46.50
N LEU A 156 29.17 -40.72 47.68
CA LEU A 156 28.00 -41.61 47.76
C LEU A 156 26.78 -41.03 47.02
N GLU A 157 26.53 -39.73 47.15
CA GLU A 157 25.47 -39.05 46.41
C GLU A 157 25.68 -39.14 44.90
N GLU A 158 26.91 -38.88 44.43
CA GLU A 158 27.27 -38.99 43.01
C GLU A 158 27.13 -40.42 42.47
N LEU A 159 27.47 -41.44 43.27
CA LEU A 159 27.25 -42.84 42.91
C LEU A 159 25.75 -43.14 42.69
N VAL A 160 24.86 -42.53 43.48
CA VAL A 160 23.40 -42.66 43.30
C VAL A 160 22.94 -41.98 42.02
N LEU A 161 23.47 -40.80 41.68
CA LEU A 161 23.10 -40.14 40.43
C LEU A 161 23.68 -40.86 39.21
N LEU A 162 24.90 -41.39 39.29
CA LEU A 162 25.48 -42.29 38.28
C LEU A 162 24.59 -43.51 38.05
N TRP A 163 24.04 -44.09 39.13
CA TRP A 163 23.10 -45.20 39.07
C TRP A 163 21.79 -44.84 38.33
N LEU A 164 21.24 -43.65 38.60
CA LEU A 164 20.04 -43.14 37.95
C LEU A 164 20.28 -42.79 36.48
N ALA A 165 21.39 -42.12 36.16
CA ALA A 165 21.77 -41.74 34.79
C ALA A 165 21.86 -42.95 33.86
N ASN A 166 22.46 -44.05 34.32
CA ASN A 166 22.57 -45.29 33.54
C ASN A 166 21.24 -46.06 33.38
N ARG A 167 20.25 -45.81 34.25
CA ARG A 167 18.90 -46.40 34.18
C ARG A 167 17.92 -45.56 33.39
N ASN A 168 18.22 -44.28 33.17
CA ASN A 168 17.37 -43.38 32.42
C ASN A 168 17.48 -43.68 30.91
N PRO A 169 16.41 -44.16 30.25
CA PRO A 169 16.51 -44.52 28.83
C PRO A 169 16.75 -43.32 27.91
N ALA A 170 16.37 -42.09 28.32
CA ALA A 170 16.64 -40.86 27.57
C ALA A 170 18.13 -40.47 27.58
N PHE A 171 18.90 -41.02 28.53
CA PHE A 171 20.34 -40.78 28.67
C PHE A 171 21.18 -41.77 27.84
N ALA A 172 20.56 -42.76 27.18
CA ALA A 172 21.27 -43.87 26.55
C ALA A 172 22.29 -43.45 25.47
N GLU A 173 22.03 -42.38 24.73
CA GLU A 173 22.92 -41.85 23.67
C GLU A 173 24.20 -41.17 24.21
N PHE A 174 24.20 -40.87 25.51
CA PHE A 174 25.27 -40.19 26.24
C PHE A 174 26.04 -41.12 27.17
N ARG A 175 25.77 -42.43 27.10
CA ARG A 175 26.34 -43.43 28.02
C ARG A 175 27.86 -43.37 28.12
N GLU A 176 28.57 -42.97 27.07
CA GLU A 176 30.03 -42.80 27.09
C GLU A 176 30.53 -41.76 28.12
N LEU A 177 29.67 -40.84 28.54
CA LEU A 177 29.98 -39.86 29.58
C LEU A 177 29.94 -40.47 30.99
N PHE A 178 29.05 -41.42 31.25
CA PHE A 178 28.75 -41.90 32.61
C PHE A 178 28.63 -43.43 32.73
N ASP A 179 29.34 -44.21 31.90
CA ASP A 179 29.23 -45.68 31.94
C ASP A 179 29.82 -46.29 33.24
N TYR A 180 28.97 -46.90 34.07
CA TYR A 180 29.42 -47.51 35.34
C TYR A 180 30.08 -48.89 35.20
N GLU A 181 30.24 -49.45 33.99
CA GLU A 181 30.68 -50.84 33.79
C GLU A 181 32.01 -51.18 34.48
N VAL A 182 32.93 -50.22 34.59
CA VAL A 182 34.20 -50.36 35.34
C VAL A 182 33.92 -50.61 36.82
N LEU A 183 33.06 -49.79 37.43
CA LEU A 183 32.66 -49.94 38.84
C LEU A 183 31.90 -51.26 39.07
N ARG A 184 31.02 -51.64 38.13
CA ARG A 184 30.28 -52.91 38.20
C ARG A 184 31.21 -54.13 38.20
N ARG A 185 32.26 -54.11 37.38
CA ARG A 185 33.17 -55.25 37.22
C ARG A 185 34.16 -55.35 38.38
N ASP A 186 34.68 -54.21 38.82
CA ASP A 186 35.89 -54.16 39.66
C ASP A 186 35.58 -53.87 41.14
N THR A 187 34.32 -53.57 41.50
CA THR A 187 33.91 -53.22 42.87
C THR A 187 32.60 -53.91 43.31
N ARG A 188 32.11 -53.60 44.52
CA ARG A 188 30.79 -54.03 45.04
C ARG A 188 29.65 -53.04 44.71
N TYR A 189 29.80 -52.27 43.64
CA TYR A 189 28.87 -51.20 43.25
C TYR A 189 27.40 -51.64 43.12
N LEU A 190 27.10 -52.74 42.41
CA LEU A 190 25.69 -53.19 42.26
C LEU A 190 25.03 -53.54 43.62
N PRO A 191 25.61 -54.41 44.47
CA PRO A 191 25.08 -54.65 45.82
C PRO A 191 24.94 -53.39 46.66
N ALA A 192 25.88 -52.43 46.55
CA ALA A 192 25.80 -51.16 47.26
C ALA A 192 24.59 -50.33 46.83
N MET A 193 24.36 -50.19 45.52
CA MET A 193 23.22 -49.43 45.02
C MET A 193 21.88 -50.09 45.31
N GLU A 194 21.79 -51.43 45.33
CA GLU A 194 20.58 -52.15 45.78
C GLU A 194 20.24 -51.84 47.26
N GLU A 195 21.26 -51.74 48.13
CA GLU A 195 21.08 -51.37 49.53
C GLU A 195 20.71 -49.88 49.68
N VAL A 196 21.34 -49.00 48.90
CA VAL A 196 21.00 -47.57 48.88
C VAL A 196 19.57 -47.34 48.37
N GLU A 197 19.11 -48.07 47.35
CA GLU A 197 17.69 -48.01 46.92
C GLU A 197 16.75 -48.41 48.07
N ALA A 198 17.08 -49.44 48.84
CA ALA A 198 16.29 -49.83 50.00
C ALA A 198 16.27 -48.74 51.10
N ILE A 199 17.39 -48.04 51.31
CA ILE A 199 17.50 -46.90 52.23
C ILE A 199 16.63 -45.72 51.75
N LEU A 200 16.77 -45.33 50.48
CA LEU A 200 16.02 -44.20 49.89
C LEU A 200 14.51 -44.48 49.81
N GLY A 201 14.11 -45.73 49.61
CA GLY A 201 12.70 -46.15 49.63
C GLY A 201 12.09 -46.19 51.04
N ALA A 202 12.91 -46.42 52.07
CA ALA A 202 12.50 -46.40 53.48
C ALA A 202 12.63 -45.02 54.14
N ALA A 203 13.30 -44.06 53.48
CA ALA A 203 13.45 -42.70 53.96
C ALA A 203 12.08 -42.02 54.15
N PRO A 204 11.95 -41.04 55.07
CA PRO A 204 10.70 -40.32 55.29
C PRO A 204 10.12 -39.77 53.99
N ALA A 205 8.80 -39.78 53.82
CA ALA A 205 8.20 -39.27 52.60
C ALA A 205 8.51 -37.78 52.38
N SER A 206 8.74 -37.38 51.13
CA SER A 206 8.99 -36.00 50.68
C SER A 206 7.92 -35.53 49.69
N GLY A 207 7.60 -34.23 49.70
CA GLY A 207 6.71 -33.58 48.72
C GLY A 207 5.19 -33.67 48.97
N HIS A 208 4.42 -32.99 48.11
CA HIS A 208 2.95 -33.02 48.09
C HIS A 208 2.44 -34.35 47.51
N GLY A 209 2.43 -35.41 48.32
CA GLY A 209 1.91 -36.72 47.89
C GLY A 209 2.30 -37.93 48.73
N GLY A 210 3.20 -37.78 49.71
CA GLY A 210 3.63 -38.91 50.56
C GLY A 210 4.55 -39.91 49.85
N GLN A 211 5.22 -39.50 48.77
CA GLN A 211 6.16 -40.31 48.00
C GLN A 211 7.53 -40.41 48.70
N SER A 212 8.24 -41.52 48.52
CA SER A 212 9.63 -41.66 48.99
C SER A 212 10.59 -40.79 48.17
N LEU A 213 11.79 -40.49 48.70
CA LEU A 213 12.82 -39.78 47.91
C LEU A 213 13.17 -40.58 46.64
N LEU A 214 13.21 -41.91 46.74
CA LEU A 214 13.42 -42.79 45.60
C LEU A 214 12.35 -42.60 44.50
N ASP A 215 11.07 -42.52 44.88
CA ASP A 215 9.98 -42.30 43.92
C ASP A 215 10.08 -40.96 43.21
N LEU A 216 10.52 -39.90 43.93
CA LEU A 216 10.74 -38.58 43.34
C LEU A 216 11.91 -38.61 42.33
N LEU A 217 13.03 -39.25 42.68
CA LEU A 217 14.20 -39.34 41.79
C LEU A 217 13.89 -40.12 40.49
N TYR A 218 13.02 -41.13 40.55
CA TYR A 218 12.58 -41.89 39.37
C TYR A 218 11.42 -41.24 38.59
N ALA A 219 10.72 -40.26 39.15
CA ALA A 219 9.47 -39.77 38.57
C ALA A 219 9.62 -39.18 37.15
N PRO A 220 10.63 -38.34 36.84
CA PRO A 220 10.79 -37.78 35.49
C PRO A 220 10.99 -38.89 34.44
N MET A 221 11.93 -39.81 34.68
CA MET A 221 12.22 -40.89 33.73
C MET A 221 11.10 -41.93 33.62
N ARG A 222 10.21 -42.05 34.62
CA ARG A 222 8.98 -42.87 34.51
C ARG A 222 7.91 -42.17 33.67
N ALA A 223 7.79 -40.86 33.78
CA ALA A 223 6.80 -40.07 33.05
C ALA A 223 7.15 -39.93 31.56
N ALA A 224 8.43 -39.70 31.24
CA ALA A 224 8.93 -39.56 29.87
C ALA A 224 10.23 -40.37 29.66
N PRO A 225 10.15 -41.70 29.49
CA PRO A 225 11.34 -42.56 29.51
C PRO A 225 12.36 -42.30 28.40
N HIS A 226 11.92 -41.81 27.24
CA HIS A 226 12.76 -41.66 26.05
C HIS A 226 12.87 -40.20 25.56
N SER A 227 12.52 -39.21 26.39
CA SER A 227 12.53 -37.80 25.99
C SER A 227 13.05 -36.91 27.12
N LEU A 228 14.19 -36.24 26.89
CA LEU A 228 14.74 -35.25 27.82
C LEU A 228 13.80 -34.05 27.99
N GLU A 229 13.22 -33.57 26.89
CA GLU A 229 12.20 -32.52 26.88
C GLU A 229 10.98 -32.90 27.72
N GLY A 230 10.45 -34.12 27.53
CA GLY A 230 9.32 -34.62 28.32
C GLY A 230 9.65 -34.77 29.81
N GLN A 231 10.90 -35.06 30.17
CA GLN A 231 11.34 -35.10 31.57
C GLN A 231 11.40 -33.69 32.18
N LEU A 232 11.95 -32.71 31.46
CA LEU A 232 11.96 -31.31 31.89
C LEU A 232 10.54 -30.73 32.00
N GLU A 233 9.64 -31.07 31.08
CA GLU A 233 8.23 -30.63 31.13
C GLU A 233 7.48 -31.25 32.31
N PHE A 234 7.76 -32.53 32.64
CA PHE A 234 7.26 -33.15 33.86
C PHE A 234 7.76 -32.43 35.12
N ILE A 235 9.05 -32.09 35.16
CA ILE A 235 9.68 -31.33 36.25
C ILE A 235 9.03 -29.95 36.38
N ARG A 236 8.86 -29.22 35.27
CA ARG A 236 8.21 -27.90 35.22
C ARG A 236 6.79 -27.94 35.78
N THR A 237 5.99 -28.91 35.36
CA THR A 237 4.57 -29.00 35.73
C THR A 237 4.34 -29.55 37.13
N THR A 238 5.11 -30.57 37.54
CA THR A 238 4.89 -31.30 38.79
C THR A 238 5.67 -30.68 39.95
N TRP A 239 6.85 -30.11 39.68
CA TRP A 239 7.78 -29.62 40.70
C TRP A 239 7.92 -28.09 40.71
N ALA A 240 7.08 -27.33 40.00
CA ALA A 240 7.10 -25.85 40.02
C ALA A 240 7.16 -25.26 41.45
N ALA A 241 6.30 -25.73 42.35
CA ALA A 241 6.26 -25.26 43.74
C ALA A 241 7.47 -25.72 44.57
N LEU A 242 8.15 -26.80 44.15
CA LEU A 242 9.35 -27.33 44.80
C LEU A 242 10.61 -26.58 44.36
N LEU A 243 10.66 -26.10 43.11
CA LEU A 243 11.82 -25.42 42.51
C LEU A 243 11.86 -23.92 42.78
N GLY A 244 10.72 -23.24 42.96
CA GLY A 244 10.71 -21.80 43.25
C GLY A 244 11.40 -20.98 42.14
N PRO A 245 12.37 -20.08 42.46
CA PRO A 245 13.08 -19.28 41.47
C PRO A 245 13.84 -20.10 40.40
N ASP A 246 14.27 -21.32 40.72
CA ASP A 246 15.02 -22.17 39.79
C ASP A 246 14.16 -22.72 38.65
N LEU A 247 12.83 -22.55 38.72
CA LEU A 247 11.90 -22.84 37.61
C LEU A 247 12.27 -22.06 36.34
N TYR A 248 12.80 -20.83 36.46
CA TYR A 248 13.24 -20.04 35.32
C TYR A 248 14.37 -20.71 34.52
N ARG A 249 15.23 -21.50 35.18
CA ARG A 249 16.30 -22.25 34.51
C ARG A 249 15.76 -23.45 33.73
N VAL A 250 14.74 -24.13 34.26
CA VAL A 250 14.00 -25.19 33.56
C VAL A 250 13.29 -24.64 32.33
N LEU A 251 12.65 -23.47 32.48
CA LEU A 251 12.01 -22.77 31.36
C LEU A 251 13.01 -22.36 30.28
N GLY A 252 14.18 -21.81 30.66
CA GLY A 252 15.25 -21.49 29.70
C GLY A 252 15.82 -22.73 28.98
N GLY A 253 15.96 -23.86 29.68
CA GLY A 253 16.39 -25.13 29.06
C GLY A 253 15.38 -25.70 28.06
N LEU A 254 14.09 -25.58 28.35
CA LEU A 254 13.01 -25.96 27.42
C LEU A 254 12.98 -25.03 26.19
N ASP A 255 13.18 -23.73 26.39
CA ASP A 255 13.30 -22.78 25.28
C ASP A 255 14.48 -23.09 24.37
N PHE A 256 15.63 -23.46 24.95
CA PHE A 256 16.82 -23.85 24.19
C PHE A 256 16.59 -25.13 23.36
N LEU A 257 15.86 -26.11 23.92
CA LEU A 257 15.41 -27.31 23.19
C LEU A 257 14.48 -26.95 22.03
N ALA A 258 13.50 -26.08 22.28
CA ALA A 258 12.54 -25.64 21.26
C ALA A 258 13.20 -24.85 20.13
N GLU A 259 14.18 -24.00 20.45
CA GLU A 259 14.96 -23.22 19.47
C GLU A 259 15.76 -24.13 18.53
N GLU A 260 16.49 -25.11 19.07
CA GLU A 260 17.36 -26.00 18.27
C GLU A 260 16.56 -27.03 17.43
N GLN A 261 15.35 -27.42 17.86
CA GLN A 261 14.46 -28.28 17.09
C GLN A 261 13.68 -27.53 15.98
N ARG A 262 13.74 -26.20 15.96
CA ARG A 262 12.96 -25.37 15.03
C ARG A 262 13.55 -25.44 13.63
N VAL A 263 12.85 -26.13 12.73
CA VAL A 263 13.22 -26.15 11.30
C VAL A 263 12.91 -24.78 10.70
N PHE A 264 13.95 -24.05 10.27
CA PHE A 264 13.82 -22.79 9.54
C PHE A 264 13.25 -23.07 8.14
N PHE A 265 11.93 -22.89 8.01
CA PHE A 265 11.31 -22.64 6.71
C PHE A 265 11.24 -21.12 6.51
N PRO A 266 11.51 -20.59 5.30
CA PRO A 266 11.22 -19.19 5.02
C PRO A 266 9.72 -18.96 5.27
N ALA A 267 9.41 -18.22 6.33
CA ALA A 267 8.04 -17.89 6.67
C ALA A 267 7.46 -17.05 5.53
N GLY A 268 6.42 -17.56 4.86
CA GLY A 268 5.56 -16.71 4.05
C GLY A 268 4.91 -15.64 4.93
N PRO A 269 4.45 -14.51 4.34
CA PRO A 269 3.73 -13.50 5.09
C PRO A 269 2.58 -14.16 5.86
N GLY A 270 2.59 -14.01 7.19
CA GLY A 270 1.59 -14.59 8.06
C GLY A 270 0.17 -14.12 7.69
N PRO A 271 -0.87 -14.90 8.02
CA PRO A 271 -2.24 -14.52 7.71
C PRO A 271 -2.58 -13.17 8.35
N VAL A 272 -3.10 -12.24 7.54
CA VAL A 272 -3.67 -10.98 8.03
C VAL A 272 -5.04 -11.30 8.62
N GLU A 273 -5.13 -11.28 9.95
CA GLU A 273 -6.37 -11.44 10.70
C GLU A 273 -7.00 -10.06 11.01
N PRO A 274 -8.31 -9.99 11.34
CA PRO A 274 -8.92 -8.75 11.81
C PRO A 274 -8.38 -8.34 13.20
N PRO A 275 -8.25 -7.04 13.49
CA PRO A 275 -7.77 -6.58 14.81
C PRO A 275 -8.75 -6.94 15.94
N ASP A 276 -8.24 -7.52 17.03
CA ASP A 276 -8.97 -7.70 18.28
C ASP A 276 -8.82 -6.45 19.17
N TYR A 277 -9.89 -5.66 19.24
CA TYR A 277 -9.95 -4.44 20.03
C TYR A 277 -10.17 -4.68 21.54
N GLY A 278 -10.37 -5.93 21.99
CA GLY A 278 -10.55 -6.27 23.40
C GLY A 278 -9.38 -5.81 24.27
N VAL A 279 -8.16 -6.07 23.82
CA VAL A 279 -6.91 -5.70 24.52
C VAL A 279 -6.69 -4.17 24.54
N LEU A 280 -7.15 -3.46 23.51
CA LEU A 280 -7.00 -2.00 23.42
C LEU A 280 -7.90 -1.26 24.40
N SER A 281 -9.03 -1.84 24.81
CA SER A 281 -9.97 -1.21 25.75
C SER A 281 -9.36 -0.90 27.13
N GLU A 282 -8.35 -1.66 27.55
CA GLU A 282 -7.65 -1.47 28.84
C GLU A 282 -6.54 -0.41 28.77
N SER A 283 -6.15 0.02 27.56
CA SER A 283 -5.11 1.02 27.33
C SER A 283 -5.67 2.45 27.14
N GLY A 284 -4.95 3.45 27.64
CA GLY A 284 -5.36 4.86 27.56
C GLY A 284 -5.27 5.45 26.15
N GLU A 285 -6.12 6.44 25.86
CA GLU A 285 -6.15 7.18 24.60
C GLU A 285 -5.18 8.37 24.64
N ASN A 286 -4.14 8.35 23.80
CA ASN A 286 -3.09 9.36 23.74
C ASN A 286 -2.78 9.77 22.29
N TYR A 287 -3.81 10.06 21.50
CA TYR A 287 -3.68 10.53 20.12
C TYR A 287 -2.86 11.83 20.03
N SER A 288 -1.98 11.91 19.03
CA SER A 288 -1.36 13.18 18.65
C SER A 288 -2.34 14.06 17.88
N ALA A 289 -2.27 15.37 18.11
CA ALA A 289 -3.08 16.34 17.39
C ALA A 289 -2.57 16.52 15.96
N ASP A 290 -3.44 16.33 14.98
CA ASP A 290 -3.11 16.59 13.57
C ASP A 290 -3.03 18.11 13.31
N ARG A 291 -2.07 18.53 12.49
CA ARG A 291 -2.04 19.88 11.89
C ARG A 291 -2.95 19.93 10.67
N GLU A 292 -3.37 21.12 10.28
CA GLU A 292 -4.35 21.34 9.19
C GLU A 292 -3.94 20.71 7.84
N TRP A 293 -2.63 20.56 7.58
CA TRP A 293 -2.13 19.93 6.36
C TRP A 293 -2.09 18.39 6.43
N MET A 294 -2.00 17.80 7.63
CA MET A 294 -1.74 16.36 7.82
C MET A 294 -2.88 15.44 7.31
N PRO A 295 -4.18 15.76 7.51
CA PRO A 295 -5.27 14.98 6.92
C PRO A 295 -5.30 15.03 5.39
N ARG A 296 -4.72 16.08 4.78
CA ARG A 296 -4.73 16.30 3.33
C ARG A 296 -3.46 15.83 2.63
N LEU A 297 -2.56 15.18 3.36
CA LEU A 297 -1.32 14.66 2.79
C LEU A 297 -1.61 13.52 1.80
N VAL A 298 -1.09 13.64 0.58
CA VAL A 298 -1.03 12.60 -0.44
C VAL A 298 0.44 12.34 -0.71
N LEU A 299 0.91 11.14 -0.38
CA LEU A 299 2.34 10.82 -0.36
C LEU A 299 2.72 9.99 -1.59
N LEU A 300 3.75 10.41 -2.31
CA LEU A 300 4.37 9.63 -3.37
C LEU A 300 5.74 9.12 -2.91
N ALA A 301 5.96 7.81 -2.96
CA ALA A 301 7.24 7.19 -2.68
C ALA A 301 8.10 7.06 -3.95
N LYS A 302 9.35 7.50 -3.90
CA LYS A 302 10.33 7.34 -4.99
C LYS A 302 11.68 6.88 -4.43
N ASN A 303 12.19 5.75 -4.93
CA ASN A 303 13.62 5.41 -4.79
C ASN A 303 14.46 6.50 -5.48
N ALA A 304 15.29 7.20 -4.72
CA ALA A 304 15.98 8.40 -5.19
C ALA A 304 16.90 8.10 -6.39
N HIS A 305 17.79 7.11 -6.29
CA HIS A 305 18.74 6.80 -7.38
C HIS A 305 18.04 6.34 -8.65
N VAL A 306 17.04 5.45 -8.51
CA VAL A 306 16.25 4.95 -9.65
C VAL A 306 15.50 6.09 -10.32
N TRP A 307 14.87 6.97 -9.53
CA TRP A 307 14.12 8.10 -10.08
C TRP A 307 15.02 9.10 -10.80
N LEU A 308 16.18 9.45 -10.25
CA LEU A 308 17.16 10.33 -10.91
C LEU A 308 17.65 9.74 -12.26
N ALA A 309 17.87 8.42 -12.31
CA ALA A 309 18.20 7.74 -13.56
C ALA A 309 17.05 7.81 -14.59
N GLN A 310 15.81 7.59 -14.17
CA GLN A 310 14.62 7.73 -15.04
C GLN A 310 14.43 9.17 -15.54
N LEU A 311 14.61 10.16 -14.67
CA LEU A 311 14.55 11.57 -15.04
C LEU A 311 15.65 11.93 -16.04
N SER A 312 16.84 11.35 -15.90
CA SER A 312 17.93 11.58 -16.85
C SER A 312 17.54 11.16 -18.28
N VAL A 313 16.88 10.00 -18.39
CA VAL A 313 16.34 9.50 -19.67
C VAL A 313 15.20 10.39 -20.15
N LYS A 314 14.23 10.71 -19.29
CA LYS A 314 13.05 11.54 -19.62
C LYS A 314 13.42 12.92 -20.16
N TYR A 315 14.40 13.58 -19.56
CA TYR A 315 14.81 14.95 -19.90
C TYR A 315 16.02 15.02 -20.84
N GLY A 316 16.60 13.89 -21.23
CA GLY A 316 17.74 13.83 -22.15
C GLY A 316 19.01 14.52 -21.64
N ARG A 317 19.17 14.63 -20.31
CA ARG A 317 20.35 15.21 -19.64
C ARG A 317 20.70 14.39 -18.41
N GLU A 318 21.98 14.34 -18.05
CA GLU A 318 22.41 13.64 -16.84
C GLU A 318 21.91 14.37 -15.57
N ILE A 319 21.17 13.64 -14.72
CA ILE A 319 20.63 14.12 -13.44
C ILE A 319 21.06 13.11 -12.38
N THR A 320 22.07 13.47 -11.58
CA THR A 320 22.65 12.60 -10.55
C THR A 320 22.45 13.11 -9.13
N THR A 321 22.08 14.37 -8.96
CA THR A 321 21.91 15.04 -7.66
C THR A 321 20.48 15.57 -7.49
N LEU A 322 20.05 15.76 -6.24
CA LEU A 322 18.68 16.17 -5.89
C LEU A 322 18.30 17.56 -6.40
N ASP A 323 19.26 18.49 -6.46
CA ASP A 323 19.09 19.82 -7.03
C ASP A 323 18.95 19.81 -8.56
N GLY A 324 19.36 18.72 -9.22
CA GLY A 324 19.20 18.54 -10.67
C GLY A 324 17.78 18.21 -11.11
N ILE A 325 16.88 17.85 -10.17
CA ILE A 325 15.46 17.54 -10.44
C ILE A 325 14.76 18.80 -10.99
N PRO A 326 14.24 18.77 -12.24
CA PRO A 326 13.64 19.94 -12.87
C PRO A 326 12.37 20.41 -12.15
N ASP A 327 12.09 21.72 -12.20
CA ASP A 327 10.86 22.28 -11.63
C ASP A 327 9.62 21.77 -12.38
N GLU A 328 9.74 21.52 -13.68
CA GLU A 328 8.67 20.93 -14.50
C GLU A 328 8.24 19.55 -14.01
N GLU A 329 9.16 18.76 -13.43
CA GLU A 329 8.82 17.47 -12.84
C GLU A 329 8.01 17.66 -11.55
N LEU A 330 8.40 18.62 -10.70
CA LEU A 330 7.66 18.94 -9.48
C LEU A 330 6.26 19.47 -9.80
N GLU A 331 6.13 20.29 -10.85
CA GLU A 331 4.83 20.76 -11.34
C GLU A 331 3.93 19.62 -11.84
N ILE A 332 4.49 18.59 -12.48
CA ILE A 332 3.75 17.37 -12.83
C ILE A 332 3.21 16.68 -11.57
N LEU A 333 4.04 16.52 -10.53
CA LEU A 333 3.60 15.89 -9.27
C LEU A 333 2.48 16.70 -8.59
N VAL A 334 2.55 18.03 -8.61
CA VAL A 334 1.47 18.90 -8.13
C VAL A 334 0.21 18.73 -8.99
N GLY A 335 0.37 18.63 -10.32
CA GLY A 335 -0.73 18.37 -11.24
C GLY A 335 -1.47 17.07 -10.91
N TRP A 336 -0.74 16.03 -10.49
CA TRP A 336 -1.28 14.77 -10.01
C TRP A 336 -1.98 14.87 -8.65
N GLY A 337 -1.85 15.98 -7.93
CA GLY A 337 -2.40 16.18 -6.59
C GLY A 337 -1.51 15.68 -5.46
N MET A 338 -0.23 15.42 -5.72
CA MET A 338 0.73 15.01 -4.69
C MET A 338 1.10 16.20 -3.81
N THR A 339 1.06 16.01 -2.49
CA THR A 339 1.42 17.04 -1.51
C THR A 339 2.57 16.63 -0.60
N GLY A 340 3.02 15.37 -0.72
CA GLY A 340 4.21 14.83 -0.09
C GLY A 340 5.03 13.99 -1.06
N LEU A 341 6.36 14.09 -0.95
CA LEU A 341 7.33 13.31 -1.72
C LEU A 341 8.28 12.60 -0.76
N TRP A 342 8.14 11.29 -0.65
CA TRP A 342 9.06 10.43 0.10
C TRP A 342 10.19 9.96 -0.79
N LEU A 343 11.39 10.43 -0.49
CA LEU A 343 12.62 9.99 -1.11
C LEU A 343 13.25 8.88 -0.28
N ILE A 344 13.32 7.68 -0.85
CA ILE A 344 13.89 6.50 -0.19
C ILE A 344 15.39 6.48 -0.41
N GLY A 345 16.14 6.32 0.69
CA GLY A 345 17.59 6.11 0.68
C GLY A 345 18.38 7.36 0.35
N VAL A 346 18.00 8.50 0.96
CA VAL A 346 18.71 9.77 0.85
C VAL A 346 19.95 9.88 1.75
N TRP A 347 20.03 9.03 2.77
CA TRP A 347 21.10 9.01 3.75
C TRP A 347 22.38 8.35 3.22
N GLU A 348 23.52 8.69 3.81
CA GLU A 348 24.80 8.06 3.53
C GLU A 348 24.78 6.58 3.99
N ARG A 349 25.19 5.69 3.09
CA ARG A 349 24.98 4.24 3.24
C ARG A 349 26.29 3.51 3.52
N SER A 350 26.17 2.36 4.17
CA SER A 350 27.26 1.45 4.50
C SER A 350 28.02 0.98 3.25
N ARG A 351 29.34 1.16 3.23
CA ARG A 351 30.18 0.61 2.14
C ARG A 351 30.35 -0.89 2.29
N ALA A 352 30.36 -1.39 3.52
CA ALA A 352 30.34 -2.81 3.79
C ALA A 352 29.11 -3.49 3.17
N SER A 353 27.90 -2.90 3.27
CA SER A 353 26.69 -3.40 2.61
C SER A 353 26.85 -3.52 1.09
N GLU A 354 27.42 -2.50 0.42
CA GLU A 354 27.70 -2.55 -1.02
C GLU A 354 28.70 -3.67 -1.36
N ARG A 355 29.79 -3.78 -0.61
CA ARG A 355 30.82 -4.82 -0.80
C ARG A 355 30.21 -6.21 -0.65
N ILE A 356 29.35 -6.41 0.34
CA ILE A 356 28.63 -7.67 0.56
C ILE A 356 27.81 -8.05 -0.67
N LYS A 357 26.97 -7.16 -1.18
CA LYS A 357 26.11 -7.47 -2.34
C LYS A 357 26.92 -7.81 -3.59
N ARG A 358 28.03 -7.13 -3.82
CA ARG A 358 28.96 -7.44 -4.93
C ARG A 358 29.62 -8.80 -4.78
N MET A 359 30.06 -9.16 -3.57
CA MET A 359 30.63 -10.49 -3.29
C MET A 359 29.59 -11.62 -3.47
N MET A 360 28.29 -11.33 -3.28
CA MET A 360 27.18 -12.24 -3.61
C MET A 360 26.88 -12.38 -5.11
N GLY A 361 27.58 -11.64 -5.97
CA GLY A 361 27.45 -11.71 -7.43
C GLY A 361 26.61 -10.61 -8.09
N ASP A 362 26.17 -9.59 -7.34
CA ASP A 362 25.48 -8.43 -7.91
C ASP A 362 26.45 -7.25 -8.09
N GLU A 363 27.13 -7.20 -9.25
CA GLU A 363 28.14 -6.17 -9.55
C GLU A 363 27.56 -4.74 -9.61
N ASP A 364 26.29 -4.61 -9.99
CA ASP A 364 25.58 -3.34 -10.20
C ASP A 364 24.83 -2.85 -8.94
N ALA A 365 24.77 -3.66 -7.87
CA ALA A 365 24.13 -3.30 -6.60
C ALA A 365 24.87 -2.16 -5.87
N VAL A 366 24.07 -1.28 -5.24
CA VAL A 366 24.54 -0.34 -4.21
C VAL A 366 24.16 -0.83 -2.82
N ALA A 367 24.74 -0.20 -1.80
CA ALA A 367 24.38 -0.43 -0.41
C ALA A 367 22.87 -0.33 -0.18
N SER A 368 22.37 -1.16 0.74
CA SER A 368 20.97 -1.07 1.19
C SER A 368 20.65 0.34 1.66
N ALA A 369 19.52 0.89 1.23
CA ALA A 369 19.01 2.15 1.75
C ALA A 369 18.80 2.16 3.28
N TYR A 370 18.66 0.99 3.92
CA TYR A 370 18.48 0.87 5.36
C TYR A 370 19.73 0.40 6.12
N SER A 371 20.83 0.11 5.42
CA SER A 371 22.15 -0.08 6.05
C SER A 371 22.90 1.25 6.03
N LEU A 372 22.73 2.04 7.09
CA LEU A 372 23.17 3.43 7.16
C LEU A 372 24.57 3.56 7.75
N GLU A 373 25.41 4.39 7.13
CA GLU A 373 26.69 4.80 7.73
C GLU A 373 26.47 5.92 8.74
N ASP A 374 25.69 6.94 8.36
CA ASP A 374 25.30 8.08 9.19
C ASP A 374 24.01 8.74 8.63
N TYR A 375 23.28 9.47 9.47
CA TYR A 375 22.07 10.25 9.09
C TYR A 375 22.43 11.59 8.45
N ARG A 376 23.33 11.55 7.47
CA ARG A 376 23.76 12.66 6.63
C ARG A 376 23.26 12.43 5.21
N ILE A 377 22.86 13.48 4.51
CA ILE A 377 22.49 13.35 3.10
C ILE A 377 23.70 12.88 2.28
N ALA A 378 23.50 11.84 1.47
CA ALA A 378 24.57 11.19 0.74
C ALA A 378 25.28 12.14 -0.23
N ASP A 379 26.62 12.08 -0.27
CA ASP A 379 27.40 12.95 -1.17
C ASP A 379 27.12 12.65 -2.64
N ALA A 380 26.83 11.38 -2.95
CA ALA A 380 26.44 10.93 -4.30
C ALA A 380 25.14 11.59 -4.79
N LEU A 381 24.31 12.12 -3.88
CA LEU A 381 23.06 12.82 -4.18
C LEU A 381 23.21 14.36 -4.16
N GLY A 382 24.43 14.87 -3.95
CA GLY A 382 24.75 16.30 -3.86
C GLY A 382 24.82 16.83 -2.42
N GLY A 383 24.68 15.96 -1.41
CA GLY A 383 24.78 16.31 0.00
C GLY A 383 23.68 17.26 0.50
N GLU A 384 23.91 17.85 1.68
CA GLU A 384 22.93 18.71 2.37
C GLU A 384 22.50 19.92 1.52
N ALA A 385 23.41 20.49 0.71
CA ALA A 385 23.09 21.64 -0.12
C ALA A 385 22.06 21.32 -1.22
N ALA A 386 22.18 20.15 -1.86
CA ALA A 386 21.25 19.72 -2.91
C ALA A 386 19.87 19.36 -2.34
N TYR A 387 19.84 18.72 -1.16
CA TYR A 387 18.59 18.41 -0.46
C TYR A 387 17.85 19.70 -0.05
N GLU A 388 18.56 20.67 0.52
CA GLU A 388 17.97 21.96 0.92
C GLU A 388 17.41 22.76 -0.26
N ASP A 389 18.10 22.76 -1.40
CA ASP A 389 17.60 23.37 -2.63
C ASP A 389 16.29 22.71 -3.10
N LEU A 390 16.29 21.38 -3.24
CA LEU A 390 15.10 20.63 -3.63
C LEU A 390 13.95 20.86 -2.64
N ARG A 391 14.23 20.84 -1.33
CA ARG A 391 13.26 21.11 -0.28
C ARG A 391 12.63 22.48 -0.45
N ALA A 392 13.44 23.52 -0.69
CA ALA A 392 12.95 24.88 -0.86
C ALA A 392 12.09 25.03 -2.13
N ARG A 393 12.45 24.38 -3.24
CA ARG A 393 11.68 24.40 -4.49
C ARG A 393 10.36 23.63 -4.36
N ALA A 394 10.42 22.40 -3.85
CA ALA A 394 9.24 21.58 -3.58
C ALA A 394 8.26 22.29 -2.64
N TRP A 395 8.75 22.92 -1.58
CA TRP A 395 7.92 23.65 -0.62
C TRP A 395 7.18 24.84 -1.26
N LYS A 396 7.82 25.58 -2.17
CA LYS A 396 7.17 26.69 -2.90
C LYS A 396 5.98 26.21 -3.75
N LEU A 397 6.04 24.96 -4.22
CA LEU A 397 4.99 24.30 -5.00
C LEU A 397 3.98 23.55 -4.13
N GLY A 398 4.14 23.55 -2.80
CA GLY A 398 3.23 22.90 -1.86
C GLY A 398 3.55 21.42 -1.56
N ILE A 399 4.69 20.92 -2.02
CA ILE A 399 5.16 19.54 -1.76
C ILE A 399 6.04 19.52 -0.51
N ARG A 400 5.72 18.63 0.42
CA ARG A 400 6.52 18.34 1.62
C ARG A 400 7.46 17.18 1.37
N LEU A 401 8.75 17.36 1.62
CA LEU A 401 9.68 16.23 1.57
C LEU A 401 9.48 15.32 2.77
N SER A 402 9.58 14.03 2.50
CA SER A 402 9.53 12.94 3.46
C SER A 402 10.78 12.10 3.32
N THR A 403 11.26 11.56 4.44
CA THR A 403 12.44 10.69 4.48
C THR A 403 12.15 9.45 5.33
N ASP A 404 12.86 8.37 5.03
CA ASP A 404 12.91 7.20 5.90
C ASP A 404 13.72 7.50 7.17
N MET A 405 13.43 6.77 8.24
CA MET A 405 14.20 6.72 9.47
C MET A 405 14.23 5.27 9.97
N VAL A 406 15.43 4.76 10.25
CA VAL A 406 15.68 3.36 10.62
C VAL A 406 16.23 3.28 12.05
N PRO A 407 15.37 3.38 13.08
CA PRO A 407 15.85 3.51 14.46
C PRO A 407 16.34 2.18 15.06
N ASN A 408 16.03 1.04 14.44
CA ASN A 408 16.31 -0.27 15.03
C ASN A 408 17.81 -0.64 15.02
N HIS A 409 18.52 -0.29 13.95
CA HIS A 409 19.87 -0.76 13.68
C HIS A 409 20.65 0.27 12.86
N MET A 410 21.97 0.13 12.79
CA MET A 410 22.86 0.90 11.90
C MET A 410 23.61 -0.04 10.96
N GLY A 411 24.30 0.47 9.93
CA GLY A 411 25.21 -0.36 9.12
C GLY A 411 26.37 -0.93 9.95
N ILE A 412 26.89 -2.10 9.56
CA ILE A 412 27.97 -2.78 10.31
C ILE A 412 29.28 -1.97 10.38
N ASP A 413 29.53 -1.09 9.40
CA ASP A 413 30.66 -0.15 9.34
C ASP A 413 30.25 1.28 9.66
N SER A 414 29.08 1.48 10.27
CA SER A 414 28.57 2.80 10.63
C SER A 414 29.51 3.53 11.59
N ARG A 415 29.44 4.86 11.56
CA ARG A 415 30.18 5.70 12.48
C ARG A 415 29.90 5.34 13.94
N TRP A 416 28.65 4.98 14.26
CA TRP A 416 28.25 4.56 15.60
C TRP A 416 28.92 3.25 16.00
N MET A 417 29.03 2.27 15.09
CA MET A 417 29.74 1.02 15.38
C MET A 417 31.23 1.24 15.66
N ILE A 418 31.85 2.16 14.93
CA ILE A 418 33.27 2.45 15.08
C ILE A 418 33.54 3.22 16.39
N GLU A 419 32.74 4.26 16.68
CA GLU A 419 32.95 5.17 17.82
C GLU A 419 32.33 4.68 19.13
N HIS A 420 31.24 3.92 19.07
CA HIS A 420 30.43 3.49 20.21
C HIS A 420 30.02 2.00 20.12
N PRO A 421 30.97 1.05 20.11
CA PRO A 421 30.67 -0.38 20.00
C PRO A 421 29.88 -0.95 21.19
N ASP A 422 29.80 -0.22 22.30
CA ASP A 422 28.99 -0.52 23.49
C ASP A 422 27.50 -0.16 23.34
N TRP A 423 27.12 0.55 22.28
CA TRP A 423 25.73 0.87 21.97
C TRP A 423 24.97 -0.29 21.30
N PHE A 424 25.67 -1.37 20.94
CA PHE A 424 25.12 -2.49 20.18
C PHE A 424 25.07 -3.75 21.01
N LEU A 425 24.06 -4.58 20.74
CA LEU A 425 23.96 -5.90 21.35
C LEU A 425 25.16 -6.76 20.90
N SER A 426 25.98 -7.18 21.85
CA SER A 426 27.24 -7.88 21.55
C SER A 426 27.63 -8.90 22.61
N LEU A 427 28.47 -9.85 22.20
CA LEU A 427 29.05 -10.90 23.02
C LEU A 427 30.58 -10.80 22.99
N GLY A 428 31.22 -11.28 24.06
CA GLY A 428 32.69 -11.43 24.10
C GLY A 428 33.21 -12.70 23.43
N HIS A 429 32.31 -13.55 22.90
CA HIS A 429 32.64 -14.82 22.26
C HIS A 429 31.62 -15.14 21.16
N SER A 430 31.97 -16.03 20.23
CA SER A 430 31.03 -16.48 19.18
C SER A 430 29.89 -17.31 19.80
N PRO A 431 28.60 -16.98 19.52
CA PRO A 431 27.46 -17.68 20.11
C PRO A 431 27.40 -19.15 19.69
N TYR A 432 27.87 -19.47 18.48
CA TYR A 432 27.96 -20.84 17.98
C TYR A 432 29.41 -21.14 17.56
N PRO A 433 29.99 -22.27 18.02
CA PRO A 433 31.35 -22.67 17.67
C PRO A 433 31.58 -22.91 16.17
N ALA A 434 30.52 -23.24 15.43
CA ALA A 434 30.59 -23.51 14.00
C ALA A 434 30.76 -22.25 13.13
N TYR A 435 30.52 -21.05 13.69
CA TYR A 435 30.70 -19.81 12.95
C TYR A 435 32.17 -19.49 12.78
N THR A 436 32.57 -19.17 11.56
CA THR A 436 33.95 -18.84 11.20
C THR A 436 33.98 -17.45 10.56
N PHE A 437 34.95 -16.64 10.99
CA PHE A 437 35.06 -15.23 10.61
C PHE A 437 36.44 -14.95 10.01
N ASP A 438 36.88 -15.83 9.12
CA ASP A 438 38.20 -15.77 8.47
C ASP A 438 38.15 -15.07 7.09
N GLY A 439 36.97 -14.62 6.71
CA GLY A 439 36.68 -13.87 5.49
C GLY A 439 37.35 -12.49 5.41
N PRO A 440 37.09 -11.75 4.32
CA PRO A 440 37.70 -10.45 4.09
C PRO A 440 37.22 -9.40 5.10
N ASP A 441 38.12 -8.49 5.47
CA ASP A 441 37.77 -7.31 6.28
C ASP A 441 36.89 -6.35 5.47
N LEU A 442 35.72 -6.04 6.01
CA LEU A 442 34.73 -5.15 5.40
C LEU A 442 34.84 -3.70 5.88
N SER A 443 35.64 -3.43 6.91
CA SER A 443 35.87 -2.08 7.43
C SER A 443 36.82 -1.30 6.52
N ASP A 444 36.44 -0.07 6.18
CA ASP A 444 37.33 0.91 5.55
C ASP A 444 38.11 1.74 6.60
N ASP A 445 37.75 1.67 7.89
CA ASP A 445 38.40 2.41 8.98
C ASP A 445 39.61 1.63 9.51
N GLU A 446 40.78 2.28 9.58
CA GLU A 446 42.01 1.64 10.00
C GLU A 446 42.00 1.19 11.47
N ARG A 447 41.13 1.74 12.32
CA ARG A 447 41.04 1.44 13.75
C ARG A 447 40.37 0.11 14.06
N VAL A 448 39.47 -0.36 13.19
CA VAL A 448 38.57 -1.49 13.46
C VAL A 448 38.55 -2.45 12.27
N GLY A 449 38.59 -3.75 12.52
CA GLY A 449 38.28 -4.78 11.52
C GLY A 449 36.87 -5.33 11.70
N ILE A 450 36.16 -5.57 10.60
CA ILE A 450 34.79 -6.11 10.58
C ILE A 450 34.75 -7.35 9.68
N PHE A 451 34.31 -8.47 10.22
CA PHE A 451 34.30 -9.77 9.55
C PHE A 451 32.93 -10.44 9.71
N ILE A 452 32.32 -10.84 8.61
CA ILE A 452 31.09 -11.64 8.61
C ILE A 452 31.40 -13.13 8.45
N ASP A 453 30.40 -13.98 8.66
CA ASP A 453 30.57 -15.44 8.58
C ASP A 453 30.90 -15.94 7.16
N ASP A 454 31.79 -16.92 7.07
CA ASP A 454 32.33 -17.44 5.81
C ASP A 454 31.29 -18.21 4.97
N HIS A 455 30.26 -18.79 5.61
CA HIS A 455 29.22 -19.57 4.94
C HIS A 455 28.16 -18.69 4.27
N TYR A 456 28.13 -17.39 4.60
CA TYR A 456 27.16 -16.45 4.08
C TYR A 456 27.15 -16.44 2.54
N TRP A 457 28.32 -16.42 1.91
CA TRP A 457 28.46 -16.42 0.45
C TRP A 457 27.97 -17.71 -0.20
N GLN A 458 28.05 -18.81 0.52
CA GLN A 458 27.66 -20.15 0.05
C GLN A 458 26.17 -20.43 0.28
N LYS A 459 25.45 -19.52 0.98
CA LYS A 459 24.03 -19.64 1.36
C LYS A 459 23.70 -20.94 2.11
N SER A 460 24.70 -21.54 2.78
CA SER A 460 24.53 -22.76 3.56
C SER A 460 24.09 -22.49 5.00
N ASP A 461 24.43 -21.32 5.54
CA ASP A 461 23.99 -20.80 6.83
C ASP A 461 24.20 -19.27 6.87
N ALA A 462 23.65 -18.58 7.87
CA ALA A 462 23.93 -17.17 8.15
C ALA A 462 24.06 -16.95 9.66
N ALA A 463 25.25 -16.53 10.10
CA ALA A 463 25.47 -16.20 11.49
C ALA A 463 24.58 -15.06 11.98
N VAL A 464 24.09 -15.18 13.21
CA VAL A 464 23.32 -14.11 13.88
C VAL A 464 24.16 -12.92 14.33
N VAL A 465 25.49 -13.05 14.25
CA VAL A 465 26.47 -12.04 14.66
C VAL A 465 27.56 -11.87 13.60
N PHE A 466 28.26 -10.72 13.65
CA PHE A 466 29.53 -10.49 12.96
C PHE A 466 30.64 -10.18 13.98
N LYS A 467 31.90 -10.42 13.61
CA LYS A 467 33.07 -10.15 14.44
C LYS A 467 33.61 -8.74 14.19
N ARG A 468 33.73 -7.94 15.25
CA ARG A 468 34.44 -6.66 15.31
C ARG A 468 35.74 -6.84 16.08
N VAL A 469 36.86 -6.37 15.52
CA VAL A 469 38.16 -6.37 16.19
C VAL A 469 38.67 -4.94 16.31
N ASP A 470 38.88 -4.46 17.53
CA ASP A 470 39.61 -3.22 17.77
C ASP A 470 41.11 -3.45 17.53
N ARG A 471 41.69 -2.79 16.53
CA ARG A 471 43.10 -3.06 16.16
C ARG A 471 44.09 -2.46 17.15
N ALA A 472 43.69 -1.50 17.98
CA ALA A 472 44.56 -0.87 18.96
C ALA A 472 44.62 -1.69 20.26
N THR A 473 43.49 -2.22 20.71
CA THR A 473 43.41 -3.01 21.96
C THR A 473 43.46 -4.51 21.75
N GLY A 474 43.11 -4.99 20.55
CA GLY A 474 42.86 -6.40 20.28
C GLY A 474 41.50 -6.89 20.81
N ASP A 475 40.60 -5.98 21.22
CA ASP A 475 39.27 -6.32 21.74
C ASP A 475 38.42 -6.93 20.62
N GLU A 476 38.02 -8.19 20.79
CA GLU A 476 37.13 -8.91 19.88
C GLU A 476 35.70 -8.92 20.44
N ARG A 477 34.74 -8.51 19.63
CA ARG A 477 33.31 -8.55 19.95
C ARG A 477 32.52 -9.19 18.84
N PHE A 478 31.49 -9.93 19.21
CA PHE A 478 30.55 -10.55 18.28
C PHE A 478 29.22 -9.81 18.39
N VAL A 479 28.94 -8.95 17.42
CA VAL A 479 27.80 -8.01 17.44
C VAL A 479 26.64 -8.60 16.67
N TYR A 480 25.43 -8.53 17.23
CA TYR A 480 24.22 -9.04 16.59
C TYR A 480 23.82 -8.21 15.37
N HIS A 481 23.39 -8.90 14.32
CA HIS A 481 22.72 -8.29 13.18
C HIS A 481 21.30 -7.82 13.53
N GLY A 482 20.78 -6.83 12.82
CA GLY A 482 19.38 -6.42 12.96
C GLY A 482 18.42 -7.57 12.60
N ASN A 483 17.30 -7.69 13.33
CA ASN A 483 16.33 -8.77 13.13
C ASN A 483 14.93 -8.36 13.63
N ASP A 484 13.88 -8.90 13.01
CA ASP A 484 12.47 -8.71 13.36
C ASP A 484 11.79 -9.96 13.97
N GLY A 485 12.50 -11.09 14.04
CA GLY A 485 12.06 -12.37 14.58
C GLY A 485 11.29 -13.26 13.60
N THR A 486 11.25 -12.94 12.30
CA THR A 486 10.49 -13.69 11.29
C THR A 486 11.34 -14.56 10.37
N SER A 487 12.62 -14.23 10.16
CA SER A 487 13.49 -14.91 9.17
C SER A 487 14.99 -14.82 9.51
N MET A 488 15.84 -14.87 8.47
CA MET A 488 17.29 -14.70 8.58
C MET A 488 17.64 -13.26 9.02
N PRO A 489 18.72 -13.08 9.79
CA PRO A 489 19.21 -11.76 10.18
C PRO A 489 19.55 -10.84 8.99
N TRP A 490 19.43 -9.53 9.19
CA TRP A 490 19.86 -8.50 8.23
C TRP A 490 21.38 -8.29 8.33
N ASN A 491 22.14 -9.13 7.62
CA ASN A 491 23.58 -9.31 7.83
C ASN A 491 24.49 -8.12 7.48
N ASP A 492 23.95 -7.07 6.86
CA ASP A 492 24.65 -5.81 6.62
C ASP A 492 24.32 -4.74 7.66
N THR A 493 23.66 -5.11 8.76
CA THR A 493 23.26 -4.19 9.84
C THR A 493 23.74 -4.66 11.22
N ALA A 494 23.78 -3.76 12.19
CA ALA A 494 24.17 -3.97 13.57
C ALA A 494 23.07 -3.48 14.53
N GLN A 495 22.59 -4.37 15.41
CA GLN A 495 21.45 -4.12 16.30
C GLN A 495 21.81 -3.21 17.48
N LEU A 496 21.06 -2.12 17.65
CA LEU A 496 21.21 -1.20 18.78
C LEU A 496 20.61 -1.80 20.07
N ASP A 497 21.25 -1.52 21.21
CA ASP A 497 20.77 -1.92 22.53
C ASP A 497 19.86 -0.86 23.17
N TYR A 498 18.56 -1.07 23.05
CA TYR A 498 17.54 -0.20 23.67
C TYR A 498 17.39 -0.38 25.18
N LEU A 499 18.09 -1.29 25.86
CA LEU A 499 18.18 -1.26 27.32
C LEU A 499 19.11 -0.14 27.80
N ASN A 500 20.06 0.29 26.97
CA ASN A 500 20.93 1.42 27.28
C ASN A 500 20.18 2.76 27.15
N PRO A 501 20.03 3.56 28.23
CA PRO A 501 19.35 4.85 28.16
C PRO A 501 20.05 5.88 27.27
N GLU A 502 21.38 5.80 27.12
CA GLU A 502 22.14 6.71 26.26
C GLU A 502 21.82 6.46 24.78
N VAL A 503 21.67 5.19 24.39
CA VAL A 503 21.25 4.80 23.03
C VAL A 503 19.86 5.34 22.72
N ARG A 504 18.90 5.17 23.64
CA ARG A 504 17.54 5.71 23.47
C ARG A 504 17.55 7.22 23.26
N GLU A 505 18.30 7.97 24.06
CA GLU A 505 18.41 9.43 23.90
C GLU A 505 19.13 9.82 22.61
N ALA A 506 20.21 9.13 22.23
CA ALA A 506 20.92 9.39 20.98
C ALA A 506 20.01 9.19 19.76
N VAL A 507 19.23 8.11 19.71
CA VAL A 507 18.25 7.88 18.65
C VAL A 507 17.15 8.94 18.66
N ILE A 508 16.61 9.33 19.82
CA ILE A 508 15.61 10.42 19.90
C ILE A 508 16.17 11.72 19.32
N GLN A 509 17.41 12.08 19.65
CA GLN A 509 18.04 13.30 19.12
C GLN A 509 18.24 13.22 17.60
N THR A 510 18.60 12.06 17.06
CA THR A 510 18.67 11.83 15.62
C THR A 510 17.29 12.00 14.98
N ILE A 511 16.23 11.41 15.55
CA ILE A 511 14.85 11.58 15.07
C ILE A 511 14.45 13.05 15.05
N LEU A 512 14.76 13.81 16.11
CA LEU A 512 14.50 15.24 16.17
C LEU A 512 15.31 16.03 15.12
N ALA A 513 16.54 15.61 14.82
CA ALA A 513 17.35 16.20 13.77
C ALA A 513 16.79 15.90 12.37
N VAL A 514 16.24 14.71 12.15
CA VAL A 514 15.52 14.33 10.92
C VAL A 514 14.21 15.13 10.79
N ALA A 515 13.44 15.27 11.88
CA ALA A 515 12.20 16.06 11.92
C ALA A 515 12.40 17.53 11.53
N ARG A 516 13.55 18.11 11.87
CA ARG A 516 13.91 19.49 11.46
C ARG A 516 14.25 19.60 9.97
N ARG A 517 14.61 18.49 9.31
CA ARG A 517 14.88 18.42 7.87
C ARG A 517 13.61 18.13 7.07
N SER A 518 12.88 17.10 7.50
CA SER A 518 11.71 16.55 6.84
C SER A 518 10.47 16.63 7.74
N PRO A 519 9.42 17.38 7.37
CA PRO A 519 8.17 17.45 8.15
C PRO A 519 7.36 16.15 8.12
N VAL A 520 7.76 15.15 7.33
CA VAL A 520 7.15 13.82 7.30
C VAL A 520 8.26 12.79 7.49
N ILE A 521 8.11 11.90 8.47
CA ILE A 521 9.07 10.83 8.76
C ILE A 521 8.35 9.49 8.68
N ARG A 522 8.88 8.57 7.86
CA ARG A 522 8.47 7.17 7.82
C ARG A 522 9.45 6.34 8.64
N PHE A 523 9.01 5.77 9.75
CA PHE A 523 9.81 4.84 10.55
C PHE A 523 9.73 3.44 9.98
N ASP A 524 10.89 2.86 9.68
CA ASP A 524 11.06 1.46 9.28
C ASP A 524 10.88 0.51 10.46
N ALA A 525 10.19 -0.61 10.21
CA ALA A 525 10.00 -1.71 11.16
C ALA A 525 9.67 -1.25 12.59
N ALA A 526 8.78 -0.25 12.74
CA ALA A 526 8.56 0.44 14.00
C ALA A 526 8.08 -0.50 15.13
N MET A 527 7.41 -1.59 14.76
CA MET A 527 6.94 -2.62 15.69
C MET A 527 8.08 -3.28 16.49
N THR A 528 9.30 -3.39 15.95
CA THR A 528 10.42 -4.08 16.64
C THR A 528 10.86 -3.35 17.91
N LEU A 529 10.62 -2.04 17.98
CA LEU A 529 11.01 -1.17 19.10
C LEU A 529 9.88 -0.90 20.10
N ALA A 530 8.67 -1.41 19.85
CA ALA A 530 7.64 -1.40 20.88
C ALA A 530 8.11 -2.25 22.06
N ARG A 531 8.01 -1.72 23.28
CA ARG A 531 8.56 -2.31 24.51
C ARG A 531 8.29 -3.81 24.66
N GLN A 532 7.05 -4.24 24.39
CA GLN A 532 6.65 -5.65 24.45
C GLN A 532 7.35 -6.51 23.39
N HIS A 533 7.51 -6.01 22.17
CA HIS A 533 8.18 -6.76 21.10
C HIS A 533 9.69 -6.78 21.29
N TYR A 534 10.28 -5.66 21.69
CA TYR A 534 11.71 -5.62 22.00
C TYR A 534 12.07 -6.60 23.12
N HIS A 535 11.23 -6.68 24.17
CA HIS A 535 11.33 -7.70 25.22
C HIS A 535 11.26 -9.11 24.65
N ARG A 536 10.22 -9.42 23.87
CA ARG A 536 10.03 -10.75 23.26
C ARG A 536 11.18 -11.18 22.35
N LEU A 537 11.74 -10.25 21.56
CA LEU A 537 12.74 -10.55 20.55
C LEU A 537 14.14 -10.71 21.14
N TRP A 538 14.59 -9.73 21.93
CA TRP A 538 15.98 -9.63 22.34
C TRP A 538 16.22 -10.11 23.78
N PHE A 539 15.21 -10.10 24.64
CA PHE A 539 15.30 -10.46 26.06
C PHE A 539 14.10 -11.30 26.54
N PRO A 540 13.72 -12.37 25.82
CA PRO A 540 12.45 -13.07 26.03
C PRO A 540 12.24 -13.51 27.48
N GLU A 541 10.99 -13.57 27.95
CA GLU A 541 10.73 -14.22 29.24
C GLU A 541 11.10 -15.70 29.15
N PRO A 542 11.72 -16.30 30.19
CA PRO A 542 12.00 -17.73 30.18
C PRO A 542 10.70 -18.53 30.01
N GLY A 543 10.68 -19.42 29.02
CA GLY A 543 9.51 -20.20 28.58
C GLY A 543 8.77 -19.61 27.38
N ALA A 544 9.25 -18.48 26.83
CA ALA A 544 8.64 -17.76 25.70
C ALA A 544 9.65 -17.38 24.60
N ALA A 545 10.89 -17.89 24.64
CA ALA A 545 11.94 -17.56 23.68
C ALA A 545 11.78 -18.26 22.31
N GLY A 546 12.78 -18.10 21.44
CA GLY A 546 12.86 -18.76 20.13
C GLY A 546 12.52 -17.87 18.93
N ALA A 547 12.48 -16.54 19.09
CA ALA A 547 12.31 -15.59 17.99
C ALA A 547 13.64 -15.24 17.29
N VAL A 548 14.70 -14.98 18.06
CA VAL A 548 16.05 -14.73 17.54
C VAL A 548 16.98 -15.82 18.11
N PRO A 549 17.66 -16.61 17.25
CA PRO A 549 18.55 -17.66 17.72
C PRO A 549 19.64 -17.12 18.66
N SER A 550 20.04 -17.92 19.64
CA SER A 550 20.93 -17.59 20.76
C SER A 550 20.38 -16.62 21.81
N ARG A 551 19.25 -15.94 21.59
CA ARG A 551 18.74 -14.96 22.58
C ARG A 551 18.03 -15.58 23.77
N ALA A 552 17.68 -16.87 23.73
CA ALA A 552 17.11 -17.58 24.88
C ALA A 552 18.00 -17.50 26.14
N GLU A 553 19.32 -17.43 26.00
CA GLU A 553 20.26 -17.34 27.14
C GLU A 553 20.23 -15.97 27.85
N PHE A 554 19.69 -14.95 27.20
CA PHE A 554 19.54 -13.59 27.74
C PHE A 554 18.12 -13.30 28.21
N GLY A 555 17.35 -14.34 28.52
CA GLY A 555 15.96 -14.18 28.92
C GLY A 555 15.81 -13.35 30.21
N MET A 556 14.86 -12.41 30.21
CA MET A 556 14.64 -11.49 31.33
C MET A 556 13.20 -11.56 31.84
N SER A 557 13.04 -11.53 33.16
CA SER A 557 11.71 -11.40 33.76
C SER A 557 11.07 -10.06 33.37
N ARG A 558 9.74 -10.01 33.33
CA ARG A 558 9.03 -8.76 33.04
C ARG A 558 9.40 -7.62 33.98
N ALA A 559 9.60 -7.92 35.27
CA ALA A 559 9.93 -6.91 36.27
C ALA A 559 11.33 -6.32 36.05
N ASP A 560 12.32 -7.16 35.72
CA ASP A 560 13.70 -6.70 35.46
C ASP A 560 13.78 -5.92 34.14
N PHE A 561 13.09 -6.40 33.11
CA PHE A 561 13.00 -5.70 31.84
C PHE A 561 12.31 -4.35 32.02
N ASP A 562 11.20 -4.33 32.77
CA ASP A 562 10.45 -3.12 33.04
C ASP A 562 11.27 -2.11 33.85
N ALA A 563 12.19 -2.55 34.71
CA ALA A 563 13.12 -1.68 35.42
C ALA A 563 14.21 -1.10 34.50
N ALA A 564 14.72 -1.89 33.54
CA ALA A 564 15.75 -1.46 32.59
C ALA A 564 15.20 -0.52 31.50
N MET A 565 13.97 -0.76 31.04
CA MET A 565 13.24 0.05 30.07
C MET A 565 11.90 0.50 30.68
N PRO A 566 11.89 1.55 31.53
CA PRO A 566 10.71 1.93 32.32
C PRO A 566 9.61 2.63 31.52
N ARG A 567 9.94 3.13 30.33
CA ARG A 567 9.02 3.87 29.47
C ARG A 567 8.99 3.25 28.09
N GLU A 568 7.87 3.46 27.41
CA GLU A 568 7.69 3.06 26.02
C GLU A 568 8.43 4.04 25.10
N PHE A 569 9.38 3.54 24.32
CA PHE A 569 10.29 4.37 23.53
C PHE A 569 9.53 5.28 22.57
N TRP A 570 8.55 4.72 21.85
CA TRP A 570 7.75 5.48 20.89
C TRP A 570 6.89 6.55 21.55
N ARG A 571 6.40 6.31 22.77
CA ARG A 571 5.66 7.33 23.52
C ARG A 571 6.55 8.52 23.82
N GLU A 572 7.80 8.26 24.24
CA GLU A 572 8.78 9.31 24.48
C GLU A 572 9.13 10.06 23.19
N VAL A 573 9.34 9.36 22.07
CA VAL A 573 9.57 9.99 20.75
C VAL A 573 8.44 10.93 20.38
N VAL A 574 7.18 10.47 20.46
CA VAL A 574 6.02 11.28 20.08
C VAL A 574 5.90 12.51 20.99
N ASP A 575 6.08 12.36 22.29
CA ASP A 575 6.00 13.48 23.24
C ASP A 575 7.11 14.52 22.98
N ARG A 576 8.33 14.06 22.70
CA ARG A 576 9.48 14.93 22.38
C ARG A 576 9.29 15.64 21.04
N VAL A 577 8.80 14.96 20.01
CA VAL A 577 8.48 15.57 18.71
C VAL A 577 7.37 16.61 18.88
N ALA A 578 6.31 16.31 19.63
CA ALA A 578 5.24 17.26 19.89
C ALA A 578 5.71 18.51 20.65
N ALA A 579 6.74 18.39 21.49
CA ALA A 579 7.31 19.52 22.21
C ALA A 579 8.35 20.32 21.39
N GLU A 580 9.21 19.64 20.63
CA GLU A 580 10.41 20.22 20.03
C GLU A 580 10.34 20.41 18.50
N ALA A 581 9.50 19.62 17.81
CA ALA A 581 9.31 19.67 16.36
C ALA A 581 7.82 19.46 15.99
N PRO A 582 6.91 20.33 16.47
CA PRO A 582 5.46 20.11 16.46
C PRO A 582 4.76 20.20 15.09
N ASP A 583 5.52 20.46 14.01
CA ASP A 583 5.04 20.47 12.62
C ASP A 583 5.54 19.23 11.85
N THR A 584 5.70 18.11 12.56
CA THR A 584 6.20 16.84 12.02
C THR A 584 5.12 15.76 12.06
N LEU A 585 4.84 15.14 10.93
CA LEU A 585 4.01 13.94 10.83
C LEU A 585 4.88 12.70 11.01
N LEU A 586 4.46 11.85 11.95
CA LEU A 586 5.12 10.59 12.27
C LEU A 586 4.30 9.43 11.69
N LEU A 587 4.91 8.71 10.75
CA LEU A 587 4.33 7.55 10.10
C LEU A 587 5.08 6.30 10.57
N ALA A 588 4.35 5.34 11.13
CA ALA A 588 4.91 4.05 11.53
C ALA A 588 4.60 2.97 10.49
N GLU A 589 5.65 2.32 9.99
CA GLU A 589 5.49 0.98 9.45
C GLU A 589 5.38 0.00 10.62
N ALA A 590 4.17 -0.38 10.97
CA ALA A 590 3.90 -1.41 11.95
C ALA A 590 2.88 -2.39 11.37
N PHE A 591 3.08 -3.67 11.68
CA PHE A 591 2.20 -4.77 11.31
C PHE A 591 1.82 -5.56 12.58
N TRP A 592 1.10 -6.67 12.42
CA TRP A 592 0.72 -7.62 13.50
C TRP A 592 -0.39 -7.15 14.44
N LEU A 593 -1.43 -6.49 13.91
CA LEU A 593 -2.62 -6.05 14.69
C LEU A 593 -2.32 -4.95 15.71
N LEU A 594 -1.16 -4.29 15.60
CA LEU A 594 -0.72 -3.22 16.49
C LEU A 594 -1.11 -1.84 15.98
N GLU A 595 -1.80 -1.73 14.85
CA GLU A 595 -2.10 -0.45 14.20
C GLU A 595 -2.84 0.47 15.18
N GLY A 596 -3.87 -0.07 15.85
CA GLY A 596 -4.60 0.61 16.91
C GLY A 596 -3.70 1.01 18.08
N TYR A 597 -2.77 0.16 18.52
CA TYR A 597 -1.83 0.45 19.61
C TYR A 597 -0.90 1.62 19.25
N PHE A 598 -0.31 1.61 18.06
CA PHE A 598 0.59 2.67 17.59
C PHE A 598 -0.08 4.03 17.51
N VAL A 599 -1.32 4.10 17.02
CA VAL A 599 -1.98 5.38 16.83
C VAL A 599 -2.73 5.86 18.07
N ARG A 600 -3.45 4.96 18.75
CA ARG A 600 -4.29 5.30 19.91
C ARG A 600 -3.47 5.39 21.19
N THR A 601 -2.56 4.44 21.43
CA THR A 601 -1.84 4.36 22.71
C THR A 601 -0.49 5.07 22.64
N LEU A 602 0.30 4.83 21.58
CA LEU A 602 1.62 5.45 21.39
C LEU A 602 1.56 6.84 20.78
N GLY A 603 0.46 7.20 20.11
CA GLY A 603 0.23 8.53 19.56
C GLY A 603 0.90 8.79 18.20
N MET A 604 1.29 7.76 17.44
CA MET A 604 1.74 7.95 16.07
C MET A 604 0.65 8.62 15.22
N HIS A 605 1.05 9.51 14.32
CA HIS A 605 0.08 10.23 13.49
C HIS A 605 -0.56 9.29 12.48
N ARG A 606 0.26 8.45 11.84
CA ARG A 606 -0.16 7.50 10.81
C ARG A 606 0.49 6.13 11.00
N VAL A 607 -0.19 5.06 10.58
CA VAL A 607 0.31 3.68 10.60
C VAL A 607 -0.09 2.93 9.33
N TYR A 608 0.77 2.05 8.84
CA TYR A 608 0.48 1.23 7.66
C TYR A 608 -0.78 0.37 7.83
N ASN A 609 -1.56 0.25 6.75
CA ASN A 609 -2.72 -0.62 6.66
C ASN A 609 -2.52 -1.64 5.54
N SER A 610 -1.77 -2.71 5.81
CA SER A 610 -1.53 -3.78 4.83
C SER A 610 -2.78 -4.59 4.51
N ALA A 611 -3.81 -4.54 5.38
CA ALA A 611 -5.11 -5.16 5.12
C ALA A 611 -5.80 -4.51 3.91
N PHE A 612 -5.68 -3.19 3.73
CA PHE A 612 -6.19 -2.48 2.55
C PHE A 612 -5.69 -3.15 1.26
N MET A 613 -4.37 -3.30 1.13
CA MET A 613 -3.76 -3.86 -0.08
C MET A 613 -4.13 -5.33 -0.26
N ASN A 614 -3.83 -6.17 0.75
CA ASN A 614 -3.95 -7.62 0.62
C ASN A 614 -5.41 -8.07 0.46
N MET A 615 -6.34 -7.54 1.27
CA MET A 615 -7.73 -7.99 1.23
C MET A 615 -8.45 -7.52 -0.04
N LEU A 616 -8.19 -6.30 -0.52
CA LEU A 616 -8.79 -5.82 -1.77
C LEU A 616 -8.20 -6.51 -3.01
N ARG A 617 -6.89 -6.81 -3.01
CA ARG A 617 -6.23 -7.60 -4.06
C ARG A 617 -6.88 -8.98 -4.17
N ASP A 618 -6.98 -9.68 -3.04
CA ASP A 618 -7.44 -11.06 -2.96
C ASP A 618 -8.99 -11.19 -2.90
N GLU A 619 -9.72 -10.07 -3.06
CA GLU A 619 -11.19 -9.99 -2.99
C GLU A 619 -11.78 -10.57 -1.68
N ARG A 620 -11.01 -10.49 -0.58
CA ARG A 620 -11.47 -10.74 0.79
C ARG A 620 -12.28 -9.55 1.31
N ASN A 621 -13.28 -9.14 0.53
CA ASN A 621 -14.04 -7.91 0.76
C ASN A 621 -14.79 -7.91 2.10
N ALA A 622 -15.35 -9.07 2.49
CA ALA A 622 -16.02 -9.24 3.77
C ALA A 622 -15.10 -8.97 4.97
N ASP A 623 -13.86 -9.46 4.91
CA ASP A 623 -12.89 -9.27 5.99
C ASP A 623 -12.49 -7.79 6.10
N TYR A 624 -12.28 -7.12 4.96
CA TYR A 624 -11.91 -5.70 4.94
C TYR A 624 -13.07 -4.80 5.39
N ARG A 625 -14.29 -5.12 4.96
CA ARG A 625 -15.50 -4.40 5.39
C ARG A 625 -15.75 -4.60 6.87
N GLN A 626 -15.58 -5.82 7.39
CA GLN A 626 -15.62 -6.09 8.82
C GLN A 626 -14.58 -5.27 9.59
N LEU A 627 -13.34 -5.18 9.09
CA LEU A 627 -12.29 -4.37 9.71
C LEU A 627 -12.70 -2.90 9.82
N ILE A 628 -13.20 -2.28 8.75
CA ILE A 628 -13.66 -0.87 8.78
C ILE A 628 -14.81 -0.74 9.78
N ARG A 629 -15.82 -1.63 9.70
CA ARG A 629 -16.97 -1.60 10.59
C ARG A 629 -16.57 -1.70 12.06
N SER A 630 -15.75 -2.69 12.42
CA SER A 630 -15.26 -2.86 13.80
C SER A 630 -14.43 -1.66 14.26
N THR A 631 -13.67 -1.04 13.35
CA THR A 631 -12.94 0.20 13.66
C THR A 631 -13.89 1.35 13.97
N LEU A 632 -14.96 1.53 13.18
CA LEU A 632 -15.98 2.57 13.41
C LEU A 632 -16.82 2.34 14.68
N GLU A 633 -17.14 1.08 14.98
CA GLU A 633 -17.86 0.69 16.21
C GLU A 633 -16.98 0.86 17.46
N PHE A 634 -15.65 0.73 17.32
CA PHE A 634 -14.71 0.91 18.42
C PHE A 634 -14.31 2.38 18.60
N ASP A 635 -13.59 2.96 17.64
CA ASP A 635 -13.12 4.34 17.64
C ASP A 635 -12.81 4.81 16.20
N PRO A 636 -13.70 5.64 15.59
CA PRO A 636 -13.51 6.16 14.24
C PRO A 636 -12.19 6.92 14.03
N GLN A 637 -11.58 7.47 15.09
CA GLN A 637 -10.33 8.22 14.99
C GLN A 637 -9.15 7.35 14.54
N ILE A 638 -9.24 6.03 14.68
CA ILE A 638 -8.22 5.09 14.16
C ILE A 638 -8.24 5.08 12.62
N LEU A 639 -9.41 5.14 11.99
CA LEU A 639 -9.56 5.03 10.53
C LEU A 639 -8.80 6.13 9.79
N LYS A 640 -8.90 7.40 10.23
CA LYS A 640 -8.15 8.52 9.63
C LYS A 640 -6.62 8.44 9.79
N ARG A 641 -6.12 7.47 10.55
CA ARG A 641 -4.69 7.30 10.80
C ARG A 641 -4.07 6.17 10.00
N TYR A 642 -4.86 5.40 9.26
CA TYR A 642 -4.32 4.40 8.35
C TYR A 642 -3.64 5.04 7.15
N VAL A 643 -2.50 4.46 6.74
CA VAL A 643 -1.87 4.69 5.45
C VAL A 643 -2.38 3.62 4.51
N ASN A 644 -3.21 4.02 3.56
CA ASN A 644 -3.76 3.13 2.55
C ASN A 644 -2.85 3.19 1.32
N PHE A 645 -2.41 2.03 0.84
CA PHE A 645 -1.52 1.90 -0.31
C PHE A 645 -1.86 0.65 -1.13
N MET A 646 -1.54 0.68 -2.42
CA MET A 646 -1.65 -0.48 -3.32
C MET A 646 -0.30 -1.18 -3.55
N SER A 647 0.79 -0.49 -3.23
CA SER A 647 2.15 -1.03 -3.26
C SER A 647 3.04 -0.19 -2.34
N ASN A 648 4.12 -0.81 -1.88
CA ASN A 648 5.21 -0.14 -1.18
C ASN A 648 6.54 -0.71 -1.73
N PRO A 649 7.72 -0.23 -1.29
CA PRO A 649 9.01 -0.72 -1.81
C PRO A 649 9.25 -2.23 -1.61
N ASP A 650 8.67 -2.82 -0.57
CA ASP A 650 8.88 -4.22 -0.19
C ASP A 650 7.85 -5.17 -0.82
N GLU A 651 6.77 -4.63 -1.40
CA GLU A 651 5.68 -5.37 -2.01
C GLU A 651 5.78 -5.42 -3.55
N ARG A 652 4.95 -6.26 -4.18
CA ARG A 652 4.83 -6.27 -5.65
C ARG A 652 4.23 -4.94 -6.15
N THR A 653 4.53 -4.55 -7.39
CA THR A 653 4.03 -3.30 -7.97
C THR A 653 2.50 -3.31 -8.07
N ALA A 654 1.87 -2.13 -8.04
CA ALA A 654 0.42 -2.04 -8.10
C ALA A 654 -0.16 -2.64 -9.40
N VAL A 655 0.54 -2.47 -10.52
CA VAL A 655 0.12 -3.04 -11.82
C VAL A 655 0.19 -4.57 -11.84
N ASP A 656 1.21 -5.17 -11.21
CA ASP A 656 1.31 -6.63 -11.09
C ASP A 656 0.22 -7.22 -10.18
N GLN A 657 -0.17 -6.48 -9.13
CA GLN A 657 -1.14 -6.95 -8.15
C GLN A 657 -2.61 -6.74 -8.57
N PHE A 658 -2.93 -5.60 -9.21
CA PHE A 658 -4.30 -5.17 -9.49
C PHE A 658 -4.62 -5.04 -10.98
N GLY A 659 -3.62 -5.19 -11.87
CA GLY A 659 -3.75 -4.87 -13.29
C GLY A 659 -3.71 -3.37 -13.57
N ASP A 660 -4.18 -2.96 -14.74
CA ASP A 660 -4.17 -1.59 -15.25
C ASP A 660 -5.56 -1.05 -15.64
N ASP A 661 -6.63 -1.77 -15.29
CA ASP A 661 -8.01 -1.47 -15.69
C ASP A 661 -8.96 -1.24 -14.47
N ASP A 662 -10.26 -1.52 -14.60
CA ASP A 662 -11.31 -1.16 -13.64
C ASP A 662 -11.03 -1.56 -12.18
N LYS A 663 -10.41 -2.74 -11.93
CA LYS A 663 -10.03 -3.15 -10.57
C LYS A 663 -8.98 -2.21 -9.96
N TYR A 664 -7.95 -1.86 -10.73
CA TYR A 664 -6.92 -0.93 -10.30
C TYR A 664 -7.53 0.43 -9.95
N PHE A 665 -8.35 0.99 -10.85
CA PHE A 665 -8.95 2.32 -10.63
C PHE A 665 -9.98 2.36 -9.51
N GLY A 666 -10.73 1.27 -9.33
CA GLY A 666 -11.63 1.10 -8.20
C GLY A 666 -10.90 1.14 -6.86
N VAL A 667 -9.85 0.33 -6.70
CA VAL A 667 -9.04 0.29 -5.48
C VAL A 667 -8.26 1.60 -5.27
N ALA A 668 -7.72 2.20 -6.33
CA ALA A 668 -7.05 3.51 -6.26
C ALA A 668 -8.03 4.61 -5.81
N THR A 669 -9.28 4.56 -6.26
CA THR A 669 -10.32 5.51 -5.83
C THR A 669 -10.66 5.31 -4.37
N LEU A 670 -10.80 4.06 -3.89
CA LEU A 670 -10.93 3.79 -2.46
C LEU A 670 -9.75 4.37 -1.66
N MET A 671 -8.53 4.19 -2.15
CA MET A 671 -7.33 4.72 -1.50
C MET A 671 -7.37 6.25 -1.40
N ALA A 672 -7.81 6.93 -2.46
CA ALA A 672 -7.90 8.38 -2.54
C ALA A 672 -9.04 8.97 -1.69
N THR A 673 -10.15 8.25 -1.53
CA THR A 673 -11.42 8.78 -0.98
C THR A 673 -11.80 8.22 0.40
N MET A 674 -11.07 7.23 0.92
CA MET A 674 -11.19 6.81 2.32
C MET A 674 -10.45 7.80 3.25
N PRO A 675 -10.91 7.97 4.51
CA PRO A 675 -10.12 8.63 5.54
C PRO A 675 -8.78 7.90 5.73
N GLY A 676 -7.71 8.66 6.00
CA GLY A 676 -6.35 8.12 6.09
C GLY A 676 -5.35 8.87 5.22
N LEU A 677 -4.17 8.32 5.03
CA LEU A 677 -3.13 8.85 4.15
C LEU A 677 -3.05 7.96 2.90
N PRO A 678 -3.43 8.46 1.71
CA PRO A 678 -3.16 7.76 0.45
C PRO A 678 -1.66 7.81 0.13
N MET A 679 -1.04 6.66 -0.06
CA MET A 679 0.35 6.53 -0.46
C MET A 679 0.48 5.80 -1.80
N PHE A 680 1.11 6.45 -2.77
CA PHE A 680 1.42 5.91 -4.09
C PHE A 680 2.86 5.36 -4.11
N GLY A 681 3.01 4.17 -4.66
CA GLY A 681 4.32 3.53 -4.86
C GLY A 681 5.13 4.13 -6.01
N HIS A 682 6.42 3.82 -6.06
CA HIS A 682 7.28 4.23 -7.17
C HIS A 682 6.77 3.62 -8.48
N GLY A 683 6.48 4.46 -9.48
CA GLY A 683 6.08 4.00 -10.82
C GLY A 683 4.61 3.59 -10.93
N GLN A 684 3.82 3.73 -9.86
CA GLN A 684 2.41 3.30 -9.83
C GLN A 684 1.55 4.08 -10.83
N VAL A 685 1.71 5.40 -10.92
CA VAL A 685 0.96 6.25 -11.87
C VAL A 685 1.36 5.92 -13.30
N GLU A 686 2.65 5.69 -13.51
CA GLU A 686 3.27 5.42 -14.80
C GLU A 686 3.04 3.97 -15.28
N GLY A 687 2.62 3.06 -14.39
CA GLY A 687 2.38 1.64 -14.71
C GLY A 687 3.65 0.80 -14.85
N LEU A 688 4.73 1.16 -14.14
CA LEU A 688 5.98 0.41 -14.16
C LEU A 688 5.84 -0.90 -13.39
N ALA A 689 6.30 -2.01 -13.98
CA ALA A 689 6.18 -3.34 -13.40
C ALA A 689 7.44 -3.76 -12.62
N GLU A 690 8.61 -3.15 -12.89
CA GLU A 690 9.84 -3.45 -12.17
C GLU A 690 9.73 -3.04 -10.68
N LYS A 691 9.92 -4.00 -9.79
CA LYS A 691 10.01 -3.76 -8.34
C LYS A 691 11.45 -3.36 -7.98
N TYR A 692 11.60 -2.22 -7.31
CA TYR A 692 12.89 -1.72 -6.87
C TYR A 692 13.16 -2.03 -5.39
N GLY A 693 14.10 -2.94 -5.15
CA GLY A 693 14.68 -3.16 -3.82
C GLY A 693 15.56 -2.00 -3.35
N MET A 694 16.07 -2.11 -2.13
CA MET A 694 16.86 -1.05 -1.47
C MET A 694 18.28 -0.87 -2.07
N GLU A 695 18.73 -1.83 -2.87
CA GLU A 695 20.04 -1.90 -3.55
C GLU A 695 20.08 -1.33 -4.97
N PHE A 696 18.94 -0.86 -5.50
CA PHE A 696 18.88 -0.45 -6.90
C PHE A 696 19.50 0.92 -7.12
N ARG A 697 20.43 1.00 -8.08
CA ARG A 697 21.02 2.27 -8.54
C ARG A 697 20.27 2.89 -9.72
N ARG A 698 19.68 2.06 -10.57
CA ARG A 698 18.97 2.43 -11.80
C ARG A 698 17.98 1.32 -12.17
N PRO A 699 16.97 1.61 -13.00
CA PRO A 699 16.14 0.57 -13.59
C PRO A 699 16.99 -0.45 -14.35
N ARG A 700 16.64 -1.75 -14.24
CA ARG A 700 17.25 -2.80 -15.08
C ARG A 700 16.41 -3.04 -16.32
N TRP A 701 15.12 -2.72 -16.26
CA TRP A 701 14.20 -2.85 -17.38
C TRP A 701 14.06 -1.51 -18.12
N ASP A 702 14.01 -1.56 -19.44
CA ASP A 702 13.73 -0.39 -20.29
C ASP A 702 12.21 -0.21 -20.43
N GLU A 703 11.56 0.08 -19.29
CA GLU A 703 10.12 0.30 -19.24
C GLU A 703 9.75 1.72 -19.68
N ARG A 704 8.64 1.84 -20.40
CA ARG A 704 8.06 3.14 -20.75
C ARG A 704 6.74 3.33 -20.00
N PRO A 705 6.42 4.56 -19.56
CA PRO A 705 5.12 4.85 -18.98
C PRO A 705 3.97 4.41 -19.88
N ASN A 706 2.93 3.83 -19.29
CA ASN A 706 1.68 3.54 -19.97
C ASN A 706 0.85 4.83 -20.06
N GLU A 707 0.95 5.53 -21.19
CA GLU A 707 0.24 6.81 -21.42
C GLU A 707 -1.29 6.69 -21.26
N GLY A 708 -1.89 5.54 -21.58
CA GLY A 708 -3.31 5.30 -21.39
C GLY A 708 -3.70 5.23 -19.91
N LEU A 709 -2.85 4.58 -19.09
CA LEU A 709 -3.01 4.53 -17.64
C LEU A 709 -2.85 5.91 -17.01
N VAL A 710 -1.81 6.67 -17.40
CA VAL A 710 -1.55 8.04 -16.91
C VAL A 710 -2.72 8.96 -17.27
N TRP A 711 -3.20 8.90 -18.51
CA TRP A 711 -4.36 9.67 -18.98
C TRP A 711 -5.62 9.36 -18.17
N ARG A 712 -5.89 8.08 -17.86
CA ARG A 712 -7.05 7.71 -17.05
C ARG A 712 -6.92 8.16 -15.59
N HIS A 713 -5.70 8.22 -15.03
CA HIS A 713 -5.48 8.87 -13.73
C HIS A 713 -5.83 10.36 -13.74
N ASP A 714 -5.47 11.08 -14.81
CA ASP A 714 -5.79 12.49 -14.96
C ASP A 714 -7.30 12.76 -15.02
N LEU A 715 -8.04 11.85 -15.66
CA LEU A 715 -9.49 11.93 -15.72
C LEU A 715 -10.19 11.56 -14.40
N GLN A 716 -9.76 10.48 -13.74
CA GLN A 716 -10.56 9.88 -12.65
C GLN A 716 -9.98 10.12 -11.25
N LEU A 717 -8.65 10.13 -11.08
CA LEU A 717 -8.01 10.09 -9.76
C LEU A 717 -7.46 11.44 -9.33
N PHE A 718 -6.72 12.14 -10.18
CA PHE A 718 -6.10 13.43 -9.82
C PHE A 718 -7.12 14.51 -9.41
N PRO A 719 -8.32 14.61 -10.03
CA PRO A 719 -9.37 15.50 -9.53
C PRO A 719 -9.76 15.21 -8.08
N LEU A 720 -9.86 13.93 -7.69
CA LEU A 720 -10.19 13.51 -6.34
C LEU A 720 -9.07 13.81 -5.35
N LEU A 721 -7.80 13.57 -5.73
CA LEU A 721 -6.64 13.91 -4.91
C LEU A 721 -6.53 15.41 -4.65
N ARG A 722 -6.81 16.25 -5.66
CA ARG A 722 -6.85 17.72 -5.47
C ARG A 722 -7.97 18.18 -4.55
N ARG A 723 -9.03 17.37 -4.39
CA ARG A 723 -10.14 17.59 -3.45
C ARG A 723 -10.03 16.72 -2.18
N ARG A 724 -8.81 16.24 -1.83
CA ARG A 724 -8.53 15.34 -0.70
C ARG A 724 -9.23 15.73 0.61
N ARG A 725 -9.40 17.03 0.86
CA ARG A 725 -10.07 17.60 2.04
C ARG A 725 -11.45 16.98 2.32
N ILE A 726 -12.26 16.73 1.28
CA ILE A 726 -13.63 16.21 1.40
C ILE A 726 -13.64 14.82 2.06
N PHE A 727 -12.57 14.07 1.86
CA PHE A 727 -12.47 12.66 2.20
C PHE A 727 -11.64 12.39 3.47
N ALA A 728 -11.01 13.41 4.05
CA ALA A 728 -9.87 13.23 4.96
C ALA A 728 -10.27 12.88 6.39
N GLU A 729 -11.37 13.46 6.84
CA GLU A 729 -11.82 13.38 8.23
C GLU A 729 -12.85 12.28 8.45
N VAL A 730 -13.06 11.91 9.72
CA VAL A 730 -13.98 10.84 10.13
C VAL A 730 -15.23 11.35 10.85
N ASP A 731 -15.30 12.64 11.17
CA ASP A 731 -16.37 13.21 12.00
C ASP A 731 -17.77 12.99 11.41
N ASN A 732 -17.88 13.01 10.07
CA ASN A 732 -19.10 12.73 9.33
C ASN A 732 -18.97 11.53 8.38
N PHE A 733 -17.95 10.69 8.57
CA PHE A 733 -17.74 9.52 7.73
C PHE A 733 -18.74 8.41 8.09
N LEU A 734 -19.48 7.91 7.10
CA LEU A 734 -20.48 6.87 7.28
C LEU A 734 -20.29 5.77 6.25
N LEU A 735 -20.12 4.53 6.73
CA LEU A 735 -20.15 3.32 5.92
C LEU A 735 -21.59 2.79 5.85
N TYR A 736 -22.09 2.44 4.66
CA TYR A 736 -23.46 1.95 4.45
C TYR A 736 -23.50 0.45 4.13
N ASP A 737 -24.60 -0.19 4.50
CA ASP A 737 -24.93 -1.56 4.07
C ASP A 737 -25.60 -1.52 2.70
N PHE A 738 -25.05 -2.29 1.75
CA PHE A 738 -25.67 -2.51 0.45
C PHE A 738 -26.59 -3.74 0.52
N VAL A 739 -27.89 -3.50 0.61
CA VAL A 739 -28.88 -4.55 0.84
C VAL A 739 -29.44 -5.05 -0.49
N THR A 740 -29.28 -6.34 -0.77
CA THR A 740 -29.81 -6.96 -2.01
C THR A 740 -31.29 -7.33 -1.86
N GLY A 741 -31.92 -7.77 -2.95
CA GLY A 741 -33.36 -8.06 -2.99
C GLY A 741 -33.83 -9.17 -2.03
N ASP A 742 -32.93 -10.01 -1.50
CA ASP A 742 -33.23 -11.04 -0.50
C ASP A 742 -33.08 -10.56 0.96
N GLY A 743 -32.66 -9.31 1.16
CA GLY A 743 -32.43 -8.70 2.47
C GLY A 743 -31.04 -8.95 3.06
N SER A 744 -30.14 -9.64 2.36
CA SER A 744 -28.74 -9.80 2.75
C SER A 744 -27.90 -8.57 2.39
N VAL A 745 -26.82 -8.35 3.13
CA VAL A 745 -25.80 -7.34 2.80
C VAL A 745 -24.78 -7.96 1.85
N ASP A 746 -24.54 -7.31 0.72
CA ASP A 746 -23.45 -7.72 -0.18
C ASP A 746 -22.14 -7.08 0.28
N GLU A 747 -21.27 -7.90 0.87
CA GLU A 747 -19.98 -7.48 1.39
C GLU A 747 -18.96 -7.11 0.29
N ASN A 748 -19.25 -7.38 -0.99
CA ASN A 748 -18.40 -6.99 -2.13
C ASN A 748 -18.61 -5.53 -2.54
N VAL A 749 -19.63 -4.85 -2.02
CA VAL A 749 -19.94 -3.46 -2.35
C VAL A 749 -19.54 -2.53 -1.21
N PHE A 750 -18.58 -1.66 -1.48
CA PHE A 750 -18.15 -0.60 -0.57
C PHE A 750 -18.95 0.66 -0.85
N VAL A 751 -19.70 1.14 0.14
CA VAL A 751 -20.47 2.38 0.05
C VAL A 751 -20.21 3.23 1.27
N TYR A 752 -19.75 4.46 1.07
CA TYR A 752 -19.54 5.41 2.17
C TYR A 752 -19.75 6.85 1.73
N SER A 753 -20.14 7.68 2.69
CA SER A 753 -20.26 9.12 2.53
C SER A 753 -19.34 9.87 3.49
N ASN A 754 -19.06 11.12 3.14
CA ASN A 754 -18.36 12.05 4.00
C ASN A 754 -18.90 13.47 3.76
N GLU A 755 -18.73 14.33 4.77
CA GLU A 755 -19.16 15.72 4.71
C GLU A 755 -18.17 16.61 5.47
N VAL A 756 -17.77 17.71 4.83
CA VAL A 756 -16.96 18.75 5.46
C VAL A 756 -17.31 20.13 4.89
N ASP A 757 -17.64 21.08 5.79
CA ASP A 757 -18.02 22.46 5.46
C ASP A 757 -19.08 22.59 4.34
N GLY A 758 -20.05 21.68 4.31
CA GLY A 758 -21.15 21.63 3.35
C GLY A 758 -20.82 20.90 2.03
N GLU A 759 -19.55 20.55 1.78
CA GLU A 759 -19.14 19.68 0.68
C GLU A 759 -19.41 18.23 1.06
N ARG A 760 -19.96 17.46 0.12
CA ARG A 760 -20.47 16.11 0.37
C ARG A 760 -19.95 15.15 -0.68
N SER A 761 -19.68 13.92 -0.27
CA SER A 761 -19.30 12.84 -1.16
C SER A 761 -20.07 11.57 -0.86
N LEU A 762 -20.38 10.79 -1.90
CA LEU A 762 -20.86 9.41 -1.78
C LEU A 762 -20.08 8.55 -2.78
N VAL A 763 -19.28 7.60 -2.26
CA VAL A 763 -18.46 6.69 -3.06
C VAL A 763 -19.06 5.31 -3.02
N ILE A 764 -19.19 4.68 -4.17
CA ILE A 764 -19.70 3.33 -4.35
C ILE A 764 -18.73 2.54 -5.21
N TYR A 765 -18.28 1.39 -4.75
CA TYR A 765 -17.42 0.51 -5.53
C TYR A 765 -17.79 -0.96 -5.33
N HIS A 766 -17.98 -1.69 -6.44
CA HIS A 766 -18.21 -3.13 -6.44
C HIS A 766 -16.89 -3.87 -6.69
N ASN A 767 -16.16 -4.29 -5.65
CA ASN A 767 -14.86 -4.96 -5.82
C ASN A 767 -14.99 -6.45 -6.17
N ARG A 768 -15.70 -6.78 -7.25
CA ARG A 768 -15.87 -8.15 -7.72
C ARG A 768 -16.18 -8.20 -9.19
N PHE A 769 -15.73 -9.27 -9.85
CA PHE A 769 -16.16 -9.60 -11.20
C PHE A 769 -17.54 -10.27 -11.18
N GLY A 770 -18.61 -9.47 -11.26
CA GLY A 770 -19.99 -9.93 -11.32
C GLY A 770 -20.99 -8.77 -11.33
N ASP A 771 -22.28 -9.07 -11.43
CA ASP A 771 -23.35 -8.09 -11.38
C ASP A 771 -24.10 -8.17 -10.04
N VAL A 772 -24.47 -7.02 -9.47
CA VAL A 772 -25.27 -6.95 -8.24
C VAL A 772 -26.29 -5.81 -8.32
N ARG A 773 -27.45 -6.00 -7.70
CA ARG A 773 -28.51 -5.00 -7.60
C ARG A 773 -29.01 -4.91 -6.17
N GLY A 774 -29.21 -3.69 -5.68
CA GLY A 774 -29.58 -3.48 -4.28
C GLY A 774 -29.86 -2.01 -3.94
N ARG A 775 -30.06 -1.77 -2.66
CA ARG A 775 -30.34 -0.43 -2.11
C ARG A 775 -29.38 -0.11 -0.96
N ILE A 776 -29.09 1.18 -0.83
CA ILE A 776 -28.39 1.74 0.34
C ILE A 776 -29.36 2.66 1.08
N GLN A 777 -29.50 2.47 2.39
CA GLN A 777 -30.45 3.25 3.20
C GLN A 777 -29.89 3.66 4.55
N HIS A 778 -29.25 2.74 5.27
CA HIS A 778 -28.74 2.97 6.62
C HIS A 778 -27.24 2.69 6.70
N SER A 779 -26.57 3.46 7.54
CA SER A 779 -25.17 3.22 7.87
C SER A 779 -25.01 1.99 8.77
N THR A 780 -23.81 1.41 8.77
CA THR A 780 -23.35 0.56 9.87
C THR A 780 -23.32 1.38 11.17
N ALA A 781 -23.16 0.70 12.30
CA ALA A 781 -22.99 1.38 13.57
C ALA A 781 -21.67 2.17 13.59
N VAL A 782 -21.72 3.39 14.14
CA VAL A 782 -20.56 4.25 14.38
C VAL A 782 -20.58 4.69 15.83
N ALA A 783 -19.43 4.67 16.51
CA ALA A 783 -19.30 5.16 17.87
C ALA A 783 -19.27 6.70 17.89
N GLU A 784 -20.20 7.29 18.62
CA GLU A 784 -20.21 8.71 18.96
C GLU A 784 -20.01 8.88 20.46
N ARG A 785 -19.31 9.95 20.86
CA ARG A 785 -19.19 10.34 22.26
C ARG A 785 -20.34 11.26 22.64
N ASP A 786 -20.99 10.98 23.75
CA ASP A 786 -21.94 11.91 24.34
C ASP A 786 -21.23 13.04 25.11
N GLY A 787 -22.02 13.98 25.65
CA GLY A 787 -21.51 15.13 26.40
C GLY A 787 -20.82 14.77 27.73
N ASP A 788 -21.01 13.54 28.24
CA ASP A 788 -20.36 13.01 29.45
C ASP A 788 -19.13 12.14 29.13
N GLY A 789 -18.87 11.87 27.84
CA GLY A 789 -17.73 11.11 27.34
C GLY A 789 -17.99 9.62 27.13
N ASP A 790 -19.21 9.14 27.39
CA ASP A 790 -19.61 7.75 27.16
C ASP A 790 -19.85 7.49 25.66
N ARG A 791 -19.46 6.29 25.20
CA ARG A 791 -19.59 5.89 23.79
C ARG A 791 -20.95 5.30 23.53
N ARG A 792 -21.66 5.81 22.53
CA ARG A 792 -22.92 5.28 22.03
C ARG A 792 -22.81 4.93 20.56
N LEU A 793 -23.28 3.73 20.20
CA LEU A 793 -23.40 3.32 18.81
C LEU A 793 -24.65 3.95 18.18
N VAL A 794 -24.49 4.57 17.02
CA VAL A 794 -25.58 5.17 16.26
C VAL A 794 -25.60 4.66 14.82
N HIS A 795 -26.80 4.62 14.24
CA HIS A 795 -27.03 4.41 12.82
C HIS A 795 -27.65 5.67 12.23
N ARG A 796 -27.22 6.07 11.04
CA ARG A 796 -27.74 7.24 10.33
C ARG A 796 -28.35 6.82 9.00
N SER A 797 -29.40 7.52 8.55
CA SER A 797 -29.92 7.31 7.20
C SER A 797 -29.00 7.92 6.15
N LEU A 798 -29.12 7.51 4.89
CA LEU A 798 -28.42 8.12 3.77
C LEU A 798 -28.69 9.63 3.69
N GLY A 799 -29.95 10.03 3.89
CA GLY A 799 -30.34 11.44 3.88
C GLY A 799 -29.77 12.25 5.05
N ASP A 800 -29.55 11.65 6.21
CA ASP A 800 -28.87 12.31 7.33
C ASP A 800 -27.37 12.47 7.06
N GLY A 801 -26.71 11.43 6.53
CA GLY A 801 -25.30 11.47 6.17
C GLY A 801 -24.98 12.50 5.09
N LEU A 802 -25.85 12.62 4.09
CA LEU A 802 -25.75 13.63 3.03
C LEU A 802 -26.42 14.97 3.39
N GLN A 803 -26.87 15.14 4.64
CA GLN A 803 -27.52 16.36 5.13
C GLN A 803 -28.58 16.91 4.17
N LEU A 804 -29.46 16.04 3.69
CA LEU A 804 -30.52 16.39 2.75
C LEU A 804 -31.69 17.04 3.51
N PRO A 805 -32.35 18.07 2.95
CA PRO A 805 -33.55 18.63 3.55
C PRO A 805 -34.66 17.58 3.73
N ASP A 806 -35.45 17.72 4.79
CA ASP A 806 -36.63 16.89 5.05
C ASP A 806 -37.91 17.65 4.67
N ASP A 807 -38.09 17.88 3.37
CA ASP A 807 -39.30 18.51 2.83
C ASP A 807 -39.68 17.98 1.44
N ASP A 808 -40.97 18.05 1.12
CA ASP A 808 -41.57 17.49 -0.10
C ASP A 808 -41.20 18.24 -1.39
N SER A 809 -40.65 19.45 -1.28
CA SER A 809 -40.32 20.31 -2.43
C SER A 809 -38.84 20.29 -2.79
N SER A 810 -38.01 19.62 -2.00
CA SER A 810 -36.56 19.60 -2.17
C SER A 810 -36.09 18.43 -3.02
N TRP A 811 -35.25 18.78 -3.99
CA TRP A 811 -34.53 17.87 -4.86
C TRP A 811 -33.03 18.06 -4.65
N VAL A 812 -32.25 17.03 -4.93
CA VAL A 812 -30.80 17.10 -4.92
C VAL A 812 -30.27 16.74 -6.30
N ILE A 813 -29.32 17.55 -6.77
CA ILE A 813 -28.52 17.26 -7.95
C ILE A 813 -27.11 16.94 -7.50
N TYR A 814 -26.49 15.94 -8.09
CA TYR A 814 -25.10 15.56 -7.81
C TYR A 814 -24.45 15.04 -9.09
N ARG A 815 -23.12 15.09 -9.16
CA ARG A 815 -22.33 14.68 -10.32
C ARG A 815 -21.54 13.42 -9.98
N ASP A 816 -21.51 12.47 -10.90
CA ASP A 816 -20.56 11.36 -10.85
C ASP A 816 -19.26 11.76 -11.54
N GLU A 817 -18.18 11.91 -10.78
CA GLU A 817 -16.88 12.31 -11.32
C GLU A 817 -16.31 11.27 -12.30
N VAL A 818 -16.69 10.00 -12.16
CA VAL A 818 -16.18 8.93 -13.04
C VAL A 818 -16.80 9.01 -14.44
N SER A 819 -18.12 9.25 -14.53
CA SER A 819 -18.84 9.31 -15.80
C SER A 819 -19.04 10.73 -16.34
N GLY A 820 -18.85 11.76 -15.51
CA GLY A 820 -19.13 13.16 -15.83
C GLY A 820 -20.61 13.50 -15.92
N LEU A 821 -21.51 12.61 -15.49
CA LEU A 821 -22.95 12.78 -15.58
C LEU A 821 -23.52 13.36 -14.28
N GLU A 822 -24.52 14.22 -14.41
CA GLU A 822 -25.34 14.73 -13.32
C GLU A 822 -26.63 13.92 -13.17
N TYR A 823 -27.05 13.76 -11.91
CA TYR A 823 -28.24 13.03 -11.51
C TYR A 823 -29.12 13.94 -10.67
N VAL A 824 -30.44 13.78 -10.80
CA VAL A 824 -31.43 14.49 -9.98
C VAL A 824 -32.31 13.49 -9.25
N ARG A 825 -32.51 13.70 -7.95
CA ARG A 825 -33.30 12.82 -7.07
C ARG A 825 -34.11 13.59 -6.04
N SER A 826 -35.24 13.03 -5.64
CA SER A 826 -36.06 13.60 -4.56
C SER A 826 -35.34 13.40 -3.22
N CYS A 827 -35.22 14.47 -2.43
CA CYS A 827 -34.61 14.38 -1.09
C CYS A 827 -35.43 13.48 -0.16
N ARG A 828 -36.77 13.54 -0.29
CA ARG A 828 -37.69 12.68 0.46
C ARG A 828 -37.48 11.20 0.11
N GLU A 829 -37.41 10.87 -1.17
CA GLU A 829 -37.20 9.49 -1.62
C GLU A 829 -35.87 8.93 -1.08
N LEU A 830 -34.78 9.69 -1.18
CA LEU A 830 -33.48 9.26 -0.64
C LEU A 830 -33.51 9.09 0.89
N ARG A 831 -34.31 9.87 1.62
CA ARG A 831 -34.51 9.73 3.07
C ARG A 831 -35.34 8.49 3.42
N SER A 832 -36.45 8.25 2.71
CA SER A 832 -37.41 7.20 3.08
C SER A 832 -37.10 5.84 2.49
N GLU A 833 -36.60 5.79 1.26
CA GLU A 833 -36.37 4.55 0.50
C GLU A 833 -34.89 4.27 0.25
N GLY A 834 -34.03 5.28 0.37
CA GLY A 834 -32.60 5.17 0.04
C GLY A 834 -32.33 5.22 -1.46
N LEU A 835 -31.11 4.87 -1.87
CA LEU A 835 -30.68 4.88 -3.27
C LEU A 835 -30.62 3.46 -3.84
N TYR A 836 -31.33 3.21 -4.95
CA TYR A 836 -31.24 1.96 -5.72
C TYR A 836 -30.11 2.03 -6.74
N LEU A 837 -29.35 0.94 -6.86
CA LEU A 837 -28.20 0.83 -7.75
C LEU A 837 -28.15 -0.55 -8.41
N GLU A 838 -27.71 -0.55 -9.66
CA GLU A 838 -27.29 -1.75 -10.40
C GLU A 838 -25.81 -1.57 -10.75
N LEU A 839 -24.98 -2.51 -10.31
CA LEU A 839 -23.53 -2.43 -10.41
C LEU A 839 -23.04 -3.66 -11.19
N ASP A 840 -22.41 -3.41 -12.33
CA ASP A 840 -21.66 -4.39 -13.09
C ASP A 840 -20.29 -4.67 -12.46
N ALA A 841 -19.49 -5.53 -13.11
CA ALA A 841 -18.17 -5.93 -12.61
C ALA A 841 -17.27 -4.70 -12.38
N TYR A 842 -16.67 -4.60 -11.20
CA TYR A 842 -15.78 -3.48 -10.83
C TYR A 842 -16.39 -2.08 -10.99
N ARG A 843 -17.72 -1.97 -11.00
CA ARG A 843 -18.40 -0.68 -11.17
C ARG A 843 -18.08 0.28 -10.04
N LEU A 844 -17.67 1.49 -10.43
CA LEU A 844 -17.32 2.58 -9.54
C LEU A 844 -18.21 3.80 -9.82
N HIS A 845 -18.70 4.44 -8.76
CA HIS A 845 -19.31 5.76 -8.78
C HIS A 845 -18.69 6.63 -7.70
N CYS A 846 -18.36 7.87 -8.04
CA CYS A 846 -17.90 8.88 -7.08
C CYS A 846 -18.80 10.10 -7.22
N PHE A 847 -19.86 10.15 -6.43
CA PHE A 847 -20.80 11.26 -6.47
C PHE A 847 -20.31 12.43 -5.62
N LEU A 848 -20.15 13.59 -6.24
CA LEU A 848 -19.77 14.87 -5.64
C LEU A 848 -20.76 15.98 -6.04
N ASP A 849 -20.44 17.21 -5.64
CA ASP A 849 -21.14 18.44 -6.05
C ASP A 849 -22.65 18.43 -5.77
N PHE A 850 -23.02 17.89 -4.61
CA PHE A 850 -24.40 17.87 -4.13
C PHE A 850 -24.94 19.28 -3.97
N ARG A 851 -25.96 19.62 -4.76
CA ARG A 851 -26.70 20.89 -4.70
C ARG A 851 -28.18 20.63 -4.47
N ASN A 852 -28.72 21.22 -3.40
CA ASN A 852 -30.15 21.17 -3.13
C ASN A 852 -30.87 22.24 -3.95
N VAL A 853 -31.91 21.84 -4.65
CA VAL A 853 -32.77 22.72 -5.46
C VAL A 853 -34.21 22.58 -4.99
N LYS A 854 -34.97 23.66 -5.06
CA LYS A 854 -36.38 23.68 -4.67
C LYS A 854 -37.26 23.70 -5.89
N GLN A 855 -38.36 22.99 -5.77
CA GLN A 855 -39.42 22.98 -6.74
C GLN A 855 -40.24 24.28 -6.68
N ASP A 856 -40.53 24.86 -7.84
CA ASP A 856 -41.47 25.96 -8.01
C ASP A 856 -42.89 25.45 -8.37
N GLU A 857 -43.81 26.37 -8.66
CA GLU A 857 -45.20 26.03 -8.99
C GLU A 857 -45.33 25.17 -10.26
N GLU A 858 -44.39 25.26 -11.20
CA GLU A 858 -44.43 24.53 -12.48
C GLU A 858 -43.97 23.07 -12.36
N ARG A 859 -43.34 22.74 -11.22
CA ARG A 859 -42.83 21.41 -10.88
C ARG A 859 -41.88 20.80 -11.94
N PRO A 860 -40.85 21.52 -12.39
CA PRO A 860 -40.01 21.08 -13.50
C PRO A 860 -39.17 19.85 -13.15
N TYR A 861 -38.71 19.73 -11.90
CA TYR A 861 -37.92 18.58 -11.43
C TYR A 861 -38.70 17.26 -11.37
N ASP A 862 -39.99 17.26 -10.99
CA ASP A 862 -40.84 16.05 -11.03
C ASP A 862 -40.91 15.48 -12.45
N ARG A 863 -41.19 16.37 -13.41
CA ARG A 863 -41.33 15.99 -14.82
C ARG A 863 -40.00 15.51 -15.39
N LEU A 864 -38.91 16.19 -15.07
CA LEU A 864 -37.59 15.78 -15.52
C LEU A 864 -37.20 14.42 -14.93
N ALA A 865 -37.35 14.23 -13.62
CA ALA A 865 -37.04 12.97 -12.96
C ALA A 865 -37.86 11.80 -13.52
N ALA A 866 -39.16 12.02 -13.77
CA ALA A 866 -40.02 11.03 -14.42
C ALA A 866 -39.54 10.69 -15.84
N ARG A 867 -39.09 11.69 -16.61
CA ARG A 867 -38.54 11.49 -17.96
C ARG A 867 -37.21 10.75 -17.97
N LEU A 868 -36.31 11.08 -17.03
CA LEU A 868 -34.99 10.47 -16.93
C LEU A 868 -35.06 9.02 -16.40
N GLY A 869 -36.04 8.73 -15.53
CA GLY A 869 -36.21 7.40 -14.94
C GLY A 869 -34.98 6.96 -14.15
N GLY A 870 -34.31 7.90 -13.49
CA GLY A 870 -33.08 7.66 -12.75
C GLY A 870 -31.77 7.75 -13.56
N ARG A 871 -31.81 7.89 -14.89
CA ARG A 871 -30.61 8.04 -15.71
C ARG A 871 -29.90 9.39 -15.47
N GLY A 872 -28.57 9.38 -15.55
CA GLY A 872 -27.76 10.60 -15.50
C GLY A 872 -27.72 11.29 -16.86
N VAL A 873 -27.47 12.60 -16.86
CA VAL A 873 -27.31 13.44 -18.07
C VAL A 873 -26.11 14.37 -17.91
N PRO A 874 -25.49 14.86 -18.99
CA PRO A 874 -24.32 15.74 -18.87
C PRO A 874 -24.57 17.03 -18.06
N SER A 875 -25.79 17.57 -18.13
CA SER A 875 -26.21 18.75 -17.35
C SER A 875 -27.70 18.67 -17.03
N ILE A 876 -28.06 18.75 -15.75
CA ILE A 876 -29.47 18.86 -15.35
C ILE A 876 -30.08 20.19 -15.83
N GLU A 877 -29.28 21.26 -15.87
CA GLU A 877 -29.75 22.58 -16.28
C GLU A 877 -30.16 22.59 -17.76
N GLU A 878 -29.34 22.01 -18.64
CA GLU A 878 -29.67 21.88 -20.06
C GLU A 878 -30.89 20.98 -20.26
N ALA A 879 -30.97 19.86 -19.54
CA ALA A 879 -32.11 18.95 -19.63
C ALA A 879 -33.43 19.59 -19.16
N LEU A 880 -33.38 20.45 -18.14
CA LEU A 880 -34.53 21.28 -17.74
C LEU A 880 -34.88 22.31 -18.81
N GLY A 881 -33.88 22.98 -19.39
CA GLY A 881 -34.06 23.91 -20.49
C GLY A 881 -34.79 23.25 -21.67
N GLN A 882 -34.33 22.08 -22.09
CA GLN A 882 -34.99 21.27 -23.13
C GLN A 882 -36.43 20.88 -22.75
N LEU A 883 -36.69 20.57 -21.47
CA LEU A 883 -38.03 20.21 -21.00
C LEU A 883 -38.99 21.39 -21.06
N VAL A 884 -38.55 22.59 -20.65
CA VAL A 884 -39.33 23.83 -20.77
C VAL A 884 -39.57 24.19 -22.24
N LEU A 885 -38.59 23.90 -23.09
CA LEU A 885 -38.63 24.19 -24.52
C LEU A 885 -39.25 23.07 -25.35
N SER A 886 -39.79 22.02 -24.73
CA SER A 886 -40.45 20.93 -25.46
C SER A 886 -41.54 21.42 -26.43
N PRO A 887 -42.32 22.49 -26.15
CA PRO A 887 -43.28 23.02 -27.13
C PRO A 887 -42.63 23.55 -28.41
N VAL A 888 -41.37 24.01 -28.36
CA VAL A 888 -40.57 24.46 -29.51
C VAL A 888 -39.80 23.29 -30.14
N LEU A 889 -39.23 22.41 -29.32
CA LEU A 889 -38.36 21.32 -29.77
C LEU A 889 -39.12 20.14 -30.35
N GLU A 890 -40.29 19.77 -29.82
CA GLU A 890 -41.06 18.61 -30.33
C GLU A 890 -41.54 18.77 -31.78
N PRO A 891 -42.13 19.92 -32.20
CA PRO A 891 -42.47 20.13 -33.61
C PRO A 891 -41.24 20.05 -34.52
N LEU A 892 -40.11 20.63 -34.08
CA LEU A 892 -38.84 20.58 -34.81
C LEU A 892 -38.33 19.14 -34.95
N GLN A 893 -38.36 18.35 -33.89
CA GLN A 893 -37.96 16.93 -33.90
C GLN A 893 -38.85 16.07 -34.80
N ARG A 894 -40.16 16.39 -34.91
CA ARG A 894 -41.06 15.68 -35.83
C ARG A 894 -40.75 15.98 -37.30
N ILE A 895 -40.42 17.23 -37.62
CA ILE A 895 -39.97 17.62 -38.97
C ILE A 895 -38.65 16.90 -39.31
N LEU A 896 -37.76 16.76 -38.32
CA LEU A 896 -36.45 16.11 -38.44
C LEU A 896 -36.45 14.63 -38.01
N ALA A 897 -37.59 13.95 -38.10
CA ALA A 897 -37.70 12.57 -37.62
C ALA A 897 -36.81 11.62 -38.45
N GLU A 898 -36.13 10.69 -37.76
CA GLU A 898 -35.21 9.71 -38.36
C GLU A 898 -35.77 9.00 -39.61
N PRO A 899 -37.02 8.48 -39.64
CA PRO A 899 -37.56 7.82 -40.83
C PRO A 899 -37.64 8.74 -42.06
N ILE A 900 -37.89 10.04 -41.85
CA ILE A 900 -37.93 11.03 -42.92
C ILE A 900 -36.51 11.26 -43.45
N LEU A 901 -35.54 11.47 -42.56
CA LEU A 901 -34.15 11.73 -42.92
C LEU A 901 -33.50 10.54 -43.64
N GLN A 902 -33.70 9.31 -43.14
CA GLN A 902 -33.22 8.09 -43.80
C GLN A 902 -33.90 7.88 -45.17
N GLY A 903 -35.21 8.16 -45.26
CA GLY A 903 -35.95 8.06 -46.50
C GLY A 903 -35.49 9.06 -47.57
N LEU A 904 -35.13 10.29 -47.17
CA LEU A 904 -34.60 11.33 -48.05
C LEU A 904 -33.19 10.99 -48.56
N ALA A 905 -32.36 10.38 -47.72
CA ALA A 905 -31.01 9.94 -48.07
C ALA A 905 -31.00 8.66 -48.93
N SER A 906 -32.10 7.92 -49.00
CA SER A 906 -32.17 6.63 -49.70
C SER A 906 -32.25 6.79 -51.24
N PRO A 907 -31.50 5.99 -52.02
CA PRO A 907 -31.56 6.01 -53.48
C PRO A 907 -32.98 5.71 -54.00
N GLY A 908 -33.62 6.71 -54.61
CA GLY A 908 -35.00 6.60 -55.14
C GLY A 908 -36.12 6.76 -54.09
N GLY A 909 -35.79 6.91 -52.80
CA GLY A 909 -36.74 7.11 -51.69
C GLY A 909 -37.21 8.56 -51.48
N GLY A 910 -36.53 9.53 -52.09
CA GLY A 910 -36.79 10.97 -51.89
C GLY A 910 -38.18 11.47 -52.30
N ILE A 911 -38.93 10.74 -53.15
CA ILE A 911 -40.30 11.13 -53.53
C ILE A 911 -41.29 10.85 -52.39
N GLU A 912 -41.24 9.66 -51.80
CA GLU A 912 -42.15 9.25 -50.72
C GLU A 912 -41.79 9.94 -49.41
N ALA A 913 -40.50 9.98 -49.06
CA ALA A 913 -40.00 10.71 -47.90
C ALA A 913 -40.23 12.22 -48.03
N GLY A 914 -40.06 12.78 -49.23
CA GLY A 914 -40.40 14.18 -49.52
C GLY A 914 -41.90 14.47 -49.44
N ALA A 915 -42.76 13.52 -49.78
CA ALA A 915 -44.21 13.67 -49.59
C ALA A 915 -44.60 13.64 -48.10
N GLU A 916 -43.97 12.78 -47.30
CA GLU A 916 -44.18 12.74 -45.85
C GLU A 916 -43.63 14.00 -45.18
N LEU A 917 -42.43 14.49 -45.56
CA LEU A 917 -41.90 15.75 -45.06
C LEU A 917 -42.86 16.92 -45.33
N ARG A 918 -43.43 17.03 -46.54
CA ARG A 918 -44.42 18.07 -46.87
C ARG A 918 -45.64 18.03 -45.96
N LYS A 919 -46.17 16.84 -45.71
CA LYS A 919 -47.34 16.60 -44.87
C LYS A 919 -47.06 16.94 -43.39
N VAL A 920 -45.87 16.59 -42.89
CA VAL A 920 -45.45 16.95 -41.53
C VAL A 920 -45.20 18.46 -41.44
N ALA A 921 -44.44 19.02 -42.38
CA ALA A 921 -44.08 20.43 -42.40
C ALA A 921 -45.31 21.36 -42.49
N SER A 922 -46.35 20.99 -43.23
CA SER A 922 -47.57 21.81 -43.35
C SER A 922 -48.33 22.01 -42.03
N THR A 923 -48.02 21.22 -41.00
CA THR A 923 -48.67 21.32 -39.68
C THR A 923 -47.66 21.71 -38.60
N GLU A 924 -46.50 21.05 -38.58
CA GLU A 924 -45.50 21.21 -37.53
C GLU A 924 -44.71 22.52 -37.65
N VAL A 925 -44.56 23.10 -38.85
CA VAL A 925 -43.92 24.44 -39.00
C VAL A 925 -44.79 25.52 -38.36
N ALA A 926 -46.11 25.46 -38.54
CA ALA A 926 -47.03 26.39 -37.89
C ALA A 926 -47.01 26.24 -36.35
N ALA A 927 -46.96 25.00 -35.85
CA ALA A 927 -46.84 24.70 -34.43
C ALA A 927 -45.50 25.19 -33.85
N TYR A 928 -44.40 24.96 -34.56
CA TYR A 928 -43.06 25.46 -34.24
C TYR A 928 -43.05 26.98 -34.12
N LEU A 929 -43.52 27.71 -35.14
CA LEU A 929 -43.53 29.17 -35.14
C LEU A 929 -44.46 29.76 -34.07
N ALA A 930 -45.57 29.09 -33.75
CA ALA A 930 -46.45 29.50 -32.65
C ALA A 930 -45.76 29.37 -31.29
N ALA A 931 -45.03 28.27 -31.06
CA ALA A 931 -44.26 28.07 -29.84
C ALA A 931 -43.09 29.06 -29.74
N VAL A 932 -42.39 29.32 -30.85
CA VAL A 932 -41.32 30.34 -30.94
C VAL A 932 -41.86 31.73 -30.62
N ALA A 933 -42.99 32.14 -31.20
CA ALA A 933 -43.61 33.44 -30.92
C ALA A 933 -44.01 33.60 -29.44
N GLN A 934 -44.61 32.56 -28.86
CA GLN A 934 -45.00 32.54 -27.46
C GLN A 934 -43.77 32.68 -26.54
N ARG A 935 -42.68 31.98 -26.85
CA ARG A 935 -41.44 32.02 -26.06
C ARG A 935 -40.68 33.33 -26.23
N ALA A 936 -40.62 33.86 -27.45
CA ALA A 936 -40.01 35.16 -27.75
C ALA A 936 -40.79 36.34 -27.15
N GLY A 937 -42.06 36.14 -26.77
CA GLY A 937 -42.93 37.20 -26.29
C GLY A 937 -43.27 38.24 -27.37
N PHE A 938 -43.15 37.86 -28.65
CA PHE A 938 -43.27 38.76 -29.79
C PHE A 938 -44.08 38.11 -30.93
N GLU A 939 -45.09 38.82 -31.44
CA GLU A 939 -45.85 38.41 -32.62
C GLU A 939 -45.17 38.94 -33.89
N ALA A 940 -44.49 38.06 -34.62
CA ALA A 940 -43.96 38.32 -35.96
C ALA A 940 -45.01 38.00 -37.05
N PRO A 941 -44.82 38.38 -38.33
CA PRO A 941 -45.71 38.01 -39.43
C PRO A 941 -45.57 36.51 -39.77
N ARG A 942 -46.09 35.64 -38.88
CA ARG A 942 -45.92 34.17 -38.93
C ARG A 942 -46.25 33.55 -40.27
N ALA A 943 -47.28 34.04 -40.97
CA ALA A 943 -47.67 33.52 -42.28
C ALA A 943 -46.61 33.77 -43.37
N GLU A 944 -45.89 34.88 -43.31
CA GLU A 944 -44.81 35.19 -44.25
C GLU A 944 -43.56 34.33 -43.96
N ILE A 945 -43.21 34.20 -42.67
CA ILE A 945 -42.10 33.35 -42.21
C ILE A 945 -42.38 31.86 -42.53
N GLU A 946 -43.59 31.39 -42.26
CA GLU A 946 -44.06 30.04 -42.58
C GLU A 946 -43.98 29.76 -44.07
N SER A 947 -44.52 30.66 -44.90
CA SER A 947 -44.45 30.53 -46.36
C SER A 947 -43.01 30.50 -46.85
N SER A 948 -42.12 31.28 -46.24
CA SER A 948 -40.71 31.29 -46.62
C SER A 948 -39.99 30.00 -46.22
N ILE A 949 -40.22 29.48 -45.00
CA ILE A 949 -39.67 28.19 -44.56
C ILE A 949 -40.14 27.06 -45.47
N LEU A 950 -41.43 27.02 -45.81
CA LEU A 950 -41.97 26.00 -46.72
C LEU A 950 -41.37 26.11 -48.13
N THR A 951 -41.10 27.33 -48.61
CA THR A 951 -40.41 27.56 -49.90
C THR A 951 -38.97 27.05 -49.86
N ASP A 952 -38.24 27.32 -48.76
CA ASP A 952 -36.87 26.84 -48.56
C ASP A 952 -36.82 25.31 -48.46
N LEU A 953 -37.79 24.68 -47.79
CA LEU A 953 -37.91 23.22 -47.70
C LEU A 953 -38.20 22.58 -49.08
N GLU A 954 -39.08 23.18 -49.89
CA GLU A 954 -39.30 22.71 -51.26
C GLU A 954 -38.06 22.89 -52.13
N ALA A 955 -37.32 23.99 -51.96
CA ALA A 955 -36.06 24.22 -52.64
C ALA A 955 -35.03 23.14 -52.30
N ALA A 956 -34.89 22.77 -51.02
CA ALA A 956 -34.04 21.67 -50.57
C ALA A 956 -34.44 20.32 -51.20
N LEU A 957 -35.74 20.00 -51.24
CA LEU A 957 -36.26 18.77 -51.86
C LEU A 957 -36.06 18.73 -53.39
N ALA A 958 -35.89 19.88 -54.04
CA ALA A 958 -35.64 19.96 -55.48
C ALA A 958 -34.16 19.74 -55.86
N ILE A 959 -33.22 19.87 -54.92
CA ILE A 959 -31.77 19.73 -55.18
C ILE A 959 -31.42 18.38 -55.82
N PRO A 960 -31.88 17.21 -55.32
CA PRO A 960 -31.55 15.92 -55.95
C PRO A 960 -32.01 15.81 -57.41
N GLN A 961 -33.18 16.39 -57.74
CA GLN A 961 -33.70 16.40 -59.11
C GLN A 961 -32.89 17.33 -60.02
N LEU A 962 -32.48 18.48 -59.48
CA LEU A 962 -31.58 19.41 -60.16
C LEU A 962 -30.23 18.74 -60.46
N VAL A 963 -29.63 18.09 -59.47
CA VAL A 963 -28.37 17.34 -59.59
C VAL A 963 -28.49 16.20 -60.62
N ALA A 964 -29.58 15.44 -60.58
CA ALA A 964 -29.85 14.37 -61.56
C ALA A 964 -29.97 14.91 -62.99
N SER A 965 -30.54 16.11 -63.18
CA SER A 965 -30.64 16.74 -64.50
C SER A 965 -29.26 17.14 -65.06
N TRP A 966 -28.29 17.44 -64.18
CA TRP A 966 -26.94 17.88 -64.56
C TRP A 966 -25.96 16.74 -64.81
N LYS A 967 -26.23 15.53 -64.29
CA LYS A 967 -25.46 14.29 -64.58
C LYS A 967 -25.35 13.95 -66.08
N THR A 968 -26.17 14.59 -66.93
CA THR A 968 -26.16 14.40 -68.39
C THR A 968 -25.33 15.45 -69.15
N GLY A 969 -24.75 16.44 -68.46
CA GLY A 969 -23.85 17.47 -69.01
C GLY A 969 -22.37 17.08 -69.00
N ASN A 970 -21.59 17.56 -69.97
CA ASN A 970 -20.22 17.11 -70.27
C ASN A 970 -19.11 18.03 -69.70
N ALA A 971 -19.40 18.87 -68.70
CA ALA A 971 -18.44 19.82 -68.12
C ALA A 971 -17.87 19.33 -66.77
N GLU A 972 -16.55 19.41 -66.61
CA GLU A 972 -15.81 18.95 -65.43
C GLU A 972 -16.26 19.62 -64.11
N VAL A 973 -16.51 20.93 -64.17
CA VAL A 973 -17.03 21.73 -63.04
C VAL A 973 -18.42 21.26 -62.60
N GLU A 974 -19.27 20.86 -63.55
CA GLU A 974 -20.62 20.34 -63.23
C GLU A 974 -20.52 18.97 -62.54
N GLY A 975 -19.56 18.13 -62.94
CA GLY A 975 -19.27 16.87 -62.26
C GLY A 975 -18.79 17.05 -60.82
N ALA A 976 -18.00 18.09 -60.54
CA ALA A 976 -17.54 18.40 -59.18
C ALA A 976 -18.71 18.84 -58.27
N VAL A 977 -19.56 19.75 -58.76
CA VAL A 977 -20.77 20.19 -58.04
C VAL A 977 -21.73 19.04 -57.77
N VAL A 978 -21.95 18.18 -58.76
CA VAL A 978 -22.83 17.00 -58.63
C VAL A 978 -22.33 16.07 -57.52
N ARG A 979 -21.03 15.74 -57.51
CA ARG A 979 -20.44 14.89 -56.45
C ARG A 979 -20.61 15.50 -55.07
N LEU A 980 -20.32 16.80 -54.94
CA LEU A 980 -20.38 17.51 -53.67
C LEU A 980 -21.79 17.50 -53.04
N LEU A 981 -22.81 17.76 -53.87
CA LEU A 981 -24.21 17.79 -53.44
C LEU A 981 -24.77 16.38 -53.20
N ASP A 982 -24.42 15.40 -54.05
CA ASP A 982 -24.81 13.99 -53.85
C ASP A 982 -24.22 13.43 -52.55
N GLU A 983 -22.90 13.59 -52.31
CA GLU A 983 -22.23 13.10 -51.09
C GLU A 983 -22.87 13.67 -49.81
N THR A 984 -23.33 14.92 -49.87
CA THR A 984 -24.01 15.56 -48.73
C THR A 984 -25.40 14.97 -48.54
N LEU A 985 -26.19 14.80 -49.61
CA LEU A 985 -27.59 14.38 -49.52
C LEU A 985 -27.81 12.86 -49.49
N GLU A 986 -26.79 12.06 -49.77
CA GLU A 986 -26.79 10.60 -49.59
C GLU A 986 -26.62 10.18 -48.11
N ASN A 987 -26.29 11.12 -47.22
CA ASN A 987 -26.18 10.91 -45.78
C ASN A 987 -27.41 11.50 -45.04
N PRO A 988 -28.10 10.74 -44.17
CA PRO A 988 -29.17 11.27 -43.31
C PRO A 988 -28.75 12.48 -42.44
N GLU A 989 -27.51 12.51 -41.96
CA GLU A 989 -26.94 13.65 -41.23
C GLU A 989 -26.90 14.91 -42.10
N GLY A 990 -26.62 14.71 -43.39
CA GLY A 990 -26.64 15.73 -44.43
C GLY A 990 -27.96 16.51 -44.48
N TRP A 991 -29.06 15.75 -44.55
CA TRP A 991 -30.42 16.28 -44.50
C TRP A 991 -30.75 16.91 -43.15
N LEU A 992 -30.32 16.31 -42.04
CA LEU A 992 -30.54 16.87 -40.71
C LEU A 992 -29.97 18.29 -40.60
N VAL A 993 -28.70 18.48 -40.97
CA VAL A 993 -28.02 19.78 -40.88
C VAL A 993 -28.68 20.83 -41.79
N LEU A 994 -29.01 20.45 -43.03
CA LEU A 994 -29.67 21.36 -43.99
C LEU A 994 -31.05 21.81 -43.51
N LEU A 995 -31.91 20.86 -43.14
CA LEU A 995 -33.28 21.16 -42.70
C LEU A 995 -33.28 21.92 -41.37
N SER A 996 -32.35 21.58 -40.46
CA SER A 996 -32.17 22.31 -39.20
C SER A 996 -31.81 23.76 -39.46
N TRP A 997 -30.85 24.04 -40.35
CA TRP A 997 -30.48 25.41 -40.73
C TRP A 997 -31.68 26.20 -41.28
N ILE A 998 -32.50 25.61 -42.17
CA ILE A 998 -33.72 26.26 -42.70
C ILE A 998 -34.66 26.68 -41.56
N LEU A 999 -34.86 25.80 -40.58
CA LEU A 999 -35.78 26.02 -39.47
C LEU A 999 -35.26 27.06 -38.46
N VAL A 1000 -33.97 27.00 -38.10
CA VAL A 1000 -33.41 27.82 -37.01
C VAL A 1000 -32.89 29.19 -37.45
N ARG A 1001 -32.54 29.39 -38.74
CA ARG A 1001 -31.94 30.66 -39.22
C ARG A 1001 -32.83 31.89 -39.07
N ARG A 1002 -34.14 31.69 -38.94
CA ARG A 1002 -35.16 32.76 -38.81
C ARG A 1002 -35.61 33.01 -37.38
N LEU A 1003 -35.01 32.36 -36.38
CA LEU A 1003 -35.38 32.53 -34.98
C LEU A 1003 -35.32 34.00 -34.53
N GLY A 1004 -34.39 34.80 -35.06
CA GLY A 1004 -34.24 36.23 -34.77
C GLY A 1004 -35.31 37.14 -35.38
N GLU A 1005 -36.14 36.66 -36.32
CA GLU A 1005 -37.22 37.46 -36.93
C GLU A 1005 -38.36 37.74 -35.92
N PHE A 1006 -38.40 37.02 -34.79
CA PHE A 1006 -39.35 37.25 -33.70
C PHE A 1006 -38.81 38.29 -32.69
N SER A 1007 -38.42 39.47 -33.16
CA SER A 1007 -37.86 40.55 -32.32
C SER A 1007 -38.06 41.94 -32.94
N GLU A 1008 -37.91 42.98 -32.10
CA GLU A 1008 -37.85 44.39 -32.53
C GLU A 1008 -36.45 44.83 -33.00
N ARG A 1009 -35.42 43.98 -32.86
CA ARG A 1009 -34.03 44.30 -33.25
C ARG A 1009 -33.79 44.01 -34.74
N ASP A 1010 -33.05 44.91 -35.40
CA ASP A 1010 -32.68 44.78 -36.82
C ASP A 1010 -31.62 43.69 -37.10
N ASP A 1011 -30.94 43.16 -36.07
CA ASP A 1011 -29.93 42.10 -36.21
C ASP A 1011 -30.54 40.70 -36.02
N VAL A 1012 -31.28 40.26 -37.04
CA VAL A 1012 -31.94 38.95 -37.08
C VAL A 1012 -30.94 37.79 -36.95
N ARG A 1013 -29.70 37.93 -37.44
CA ARG A 1013 -28.75 36.82 -37.52
C ARG A 1013 -28.06 36.55 -36.20
N GLU A 1014 -27.50 37.61 -35.60
CA GLU A 1014 -26.90 37.50 -34.27
C GLU A 1014 -27.94 37.00 -33.27
N LEU A 1015 -29.19 37.47 -33.40
CA LEU A 1015 -30.27 37.03 -32.55
C LEU A 1015 -30.71 35.58 -32.81
N SER A 1016 -30.71 35.09 -34.05
CA SER A 1016 -30.96 33.67 -34.34
C SER A 1016 -29.90 32.77 -33.69
N ARG A 1017 -28.62 33.17 -33.74
CA ARG A 1017 -27.52 32.43 -33.08
C ARG A 1017 -27.65 32.47 -31.57
N SER A 1018 -27.86 33.66 -31.01
CA SER A 1018 -28.10 33.86 -29.57
C SER A 1018 -29.26 33.00 -29.09
N ARG A 1019 -30.37 32.94 -29.84
CA ARG A 1019 -31.53 32.11 -29.51
C ARG A 1019 -31.27 30.62 -29.67
N MET A 1020 -30.51 30.20 -30.68
CA MET A 1020 -30.10 28.79 -30.83
C MET A 1020 -29.26 28.32 -29.63
N GLU A 1021 -28.40 29.19 -29.10
CA GLU A 1021 -27.60 28.96 -27.90
C GLU A 1021 -28.44 29.04 -26.61
N GLU A 1022 -29.13 30.16 -26.37
CA GLU A 1022 -29.98 30.42 -25.18
C GLU A 1022 -31.13 29.40 -25.02
N TRP A 1023 -31.67 28.91 -26.13
CA TRP A 1023 -32.76 27.93 -26.12
C TRP A 1023 -32.25 26.50 -26.31
N HIS A 1024 -30.94 26.27 -26.16
CA HIS A 1024 -30.31 24.95 -26.22
C HIS A 1024 -30.73 24.11 -27.45
N VAL A 1025 -31.08 24.76 -28.56
CA VAL A 1025 -31.56 24.07 -29.78
C VAL A 1025 -30.43 23.23 -30.35
N GLY A 1026 -29.18 23.70 -30.25
CA GLY A 1026 -28.00 22.93 -30.65
C GLY A 1026 -27.88 21.59 -29.92
N SER A 1027 -28.20 21.52 -28.63
CA SER A 1027 -28.16 20.27 -27.86
C SER A 1027 -29.21 19.27 -28.35
N ALA A 1028 -30.44 19.73 -28.59
CA ALA A 1028 -31.50 18.87 -29.13
C ALA A 1028 -31.18 18.34 -30.54
N LEU A 1029 -30.48 19.13 -31.37
CA LEU A 1029 -30.00 18.71 -32.68
C LEU A 1029 -28.85 17.70 -32.59
N ALA A 1030 -27.93 17.90 -31.63
CA ALA A 1030 -26.85 16.95 -31.36
C ALA A 1030 -27.37 15.58 -30.90
N ASP A 1031 -28.47 15.55 -30.13
CA ASP A 1031 -29.14 14.31 -29.73
C ASP A 1031 -29.75 13.59 -30.95
N LEU A 1032 -30.31 14.33 -31.93
CA LEU A 1032 -30.83 13.75 -33.17
C LEU A 1032 -29.71 13.14 -34.03
N VAL A 1033 -28.55 13.81 -34.15
CA VAL A 1033 -27.37 13.26 -34.86
C VAL A 1033 -26.92 11.95 -34.22
N GLN A 1034 -26.88 11.89 -32.88
CA GLN A 1034 -26.54 10.66 -32.16
C GLN A 1034 -27.60 9.56 -32.34
N SER A 1035 -28.88 9.92 -32.44
CA SER A 1035 -29.95 8.94 -32.70
C SER A 1035 -29.84 8.29 -34.09
N LEU A 1036 -29.24 9.00 -35.06
CA LEU A 1036 -28.92 8.47 -36.39
C LEU A 1036 -27.65 7.58 -36.41
N GLY A 1037 -27.02 7.36 -35.25
CA GLY A 1037 -25.78 6.59 -35.11
C GLY A 1037 -24.50 7.41 -35.17
N GLY A 1038 -24.58 8.74 -35.19
CA GLY A 1038 -23.42 9.65 -35.18
C GLY A 1038 -22.72 9.70 -33.81
N THR A 1039 -21.41 9.95 -33.84
CA THR A 1039 -20.57 10.18 -32.66
C THR A 1039 -20.81 11.57 -32.04
N ARG A 1040 -20.36 11.78 -30.79
CA ARG A 1040 -20.43 13.10 -30.13
C ARG A 1040 -19.67 14.19 -30.88
N GLU A 1041 -18.55 13.85 -31.51
CA GLU A 1041 -17.74 14.81 -32.28
C GLU A 1041 -18.42 15.19 -33.59
N GLU A 1042 -19.09 14.23 -34.27
CA GLU A 1042 -19.94 14.52 -35.43
C GLU A 1042 -21.13 15.40 -35.03
N ALA A 1043 -21.80 15.09 -33.92
CA ALA A 1043 -22.89 15.91 -33.40
C ALA A 1043 -22.45 17.35 -33.07
N ARG A 1044 -21.28 17.54 -32.44
CA ARG A 1044 -20.70 18.87 -32.20
C ARG A 1044 -20.39 19.60 -33.51
N ARG A 1045 -19.79 18.92 -34.48
CA ARG A 1045 -19.47 19.49 -35.80
C ARG A 1045 -20.72 19.89 -36.58
N ALA A 1046 -21.76 19.05 -36.59
CA ALA A 1046 -23.04 19.35 -37.21
C ALA A 1046 -23.69 20.63 -36.64
N VAL A 1047 -23.71 20.77 -35.32
CA VAL A 1047 -24.24 21.99 -34.65
C VAL A 1047 -23.40 23.21 -34.97
N ALA A 1048 -22.07 23.08 -34.98
CA ALA A 1048 -21.16 24.16 -35.36
C ALA A 1048 -21.32 24.57 -36.83
N ALA A 1049 -21.55 23.63 -37.74
CA ALA A 1049 -21.85 23.92 -39.14
C ALA A 1049 -23.14 24.74 -39.28
N ILE A 1050 -24.20 24.38 -38.54
CA ILE A 1050 -25.46 25.14 -38.50
C ILE A 1050 -25.23 26.56 -38.00
N ASP A 1051 -24.52 26.73 -36.88
CA ASP A 1051 -24.20 28.05 -36.32
C ASP A 1051 -23.40 28.93 -37.30
N LEU A 1052 -22.40 28.33 -37.98
CA LEU A 1052 -21.61 29.01 -39.01
C LEU A 1052 -22.45 29.39 -40.23
N MET A 1053 -23.37 28.54 -40.67
CA MET A 1053 -24.29 28.86 -41.78
C MET A 1053 -25.32 29.96 -41.42
N ILE A 1054 -25.61 30.20 -40.14
CA ILE A 1054 -26.49 31.31 -39.69
C ILE A 1054 -25.70 32.62 -39.60
N GLY A 1055 -24.50 32.60 -39.00
CA GLY A 1055 -23.59 33.75 -38.97
C GLY A 1055 -23.06 34.12 -40.36
N GLY A 1056 -23.15 33.14 -41.26
CA GLY A 1056 -22.63 33.12 -42.60
C GLY A 1056 -23.31 34.02 -43.63
N GLY A 1057 -23.24 35.35 -43.48
CA GLY A 1057 -23.38 36.31 -44.59
C GLY A 1057 -24.39 36.03 -45.72
N GLY A 1058 -25.70 36.19 -45.47
CA GLY A 1058 -26.70 36.43 -46.52
C GLY A 1058 -26.52 37.80 -47.22
N ARG A 1059 -25.41 38.00 -47.93
CA ARG A 1059 -25.48 38.75 -49.17
C ARG A 1059 -25.77 37.71 -50.23
N GLU A 1060 -27.02 37.58 -50.63
CA GLU A 1060 -27.34 36.87 -51.87
C GLU A 1060 -26.40 37.42 -52.95
N PRO A 1061 -25.54 36.59 -53.56
CA PRO A 1061 -24.69 37.07 -54.62
C PRO A 1061 -25.62 37.51 -55.76
N GLY A 1062 -25.77 38.82 -55.89
CA GLY A 1062 -26.26 39.42 -57.11
C GLY A 1062 -25.33 38.99 -58.25
N VAL A 1063 -25.91 38.69 -59.40
CA VAL A 1063 -25.19 38.25 -60.59
C VAL A 1063 -24.01 39.18 -60.87
N GLY A 1064 -22.77 38.64 -60.86
CA GLY A 1064 -21.55 39.35 -61.25
C GLY A 1064 -20.58 39.81 -60.15
N ARG A 1065 -20.77 39.45 -58.86
CA ARG A 1065 -19.80 39.70 -57.76
C ARG A 1065 -19.57 38.50 -56.82
N ALA A 1066 -19.92 37.28 -57.23
CA ALA A 1066 -19.98 36.11 -56.36
C ALA A 1066 -18.63 35.74 -55.70
N ALA A 1067 -17.52 35.82 -56.44
CA ALA A 1067 -16.22 35.37 -55.94
C ALA A 1067 -15.64 36.25 -54.81
N ALA A 1068 -15.71 37.58 -54.95
CA ALA A 1068 -15.18 38.49 -53.92
C ALA A 1068 -15.99 38.43 -52.62
N VAL A 1069 -17.31 38.27 -52.72
CA VAL A 1069 -18.20 38.14 -51.56
C VAL A 1069 -17.96 36.81 -50.83
N LEU A 1070 -17.74 35.72 -51.57
CA LEU A 1070 -17.39 34.41 -50.99
C LEU A 1070 -16.05 34.45 -50.24
N VAL A 1071 -15.05 35.11 -50.83
CA VAL A 1071 -13.70 35.28 -50.27
C VAL A 1071 -13.72 36.10 -48.98
N ASP A 1072 -14.36 37.27 -48.98
CA ASP A 1072 -14.50 38.10 -47.78
C ASP A 1072 -15.17 37.31 -46.64
N HIS A 1073 -16.15 36.50 -47.00
CA HIS A 1073 -16.92 35.72 -46.04
C HIS A 1073 -16.12 34.57 -45.41
N LEU A 1074 -15.31 33.87 -46.21
CA LEU A 1074 -14.39 32.86 -45.68
C LEU A 1074 -13.35 33.49 -44.74
N VAL A 1075 -12.82 34.66 -45.08
CA VAL A 1075 -11.88 35.39 -44.21
C VAL A 1075 -12.52 35.72 -42.86
N GLU A 1076 -13.80 36.12 -42.83
CA GLU A 1076 -14.54 36.35 -41.58
C GLU A 1076 -14.69 35.07 -40.75
N ILE A 1077 -15.03 33.93 -41.37
CA ILE A 1077 -15.17 32.64 -40.68
C ILE A 1077 -13.82 32.22 -40.07
N PHE A 1078 -12.74 32.27 -40.84
CA PHE A 1078 -11.39 31.90 -40.40
C PHE A 1078 -10.84 32.86 -39.32
N ALA A 1079 -11.31 34.11 -39.28
CA ALA A 1079 -10.97 35.07 -38.22
C ALA A 1079 -11.82 34.92 -36.94
N SER A 1080 -12.94 34.18 -37.01
CA SER A 1080 -13.87 34.02 -35.89
C SER A 1080 -13.47 32.83 -34.98
N PRO A 1081 -13.58 32.95 -33.64
CA PRO A 1081 -13.33 31.82 -32.74
C PRO A 1081 -14.19 30.57 -33.01
N PRO A 1082 -15.48 30.67 -33.37
CA PRO A 1082 -16.28 29.51 -33.78
C PRO A 1082 -15.76 28.85 -35.07
N GLY A 1083 -15.38 29.64 -36.07
CA GLY A 1083 -14.84 29.11 -37.33
C GLY A 1083 -13.47 28.45 -37.15
N GLN A 1084 -12.58 29.01 -36.33
CA GLN A 1084 -11.30 28.38 -36.01
C GLN A 1084 -11.46 27.04 -35.29
N ARG A 1085 -12.45 26.93 -34.39
CA ARG A 1085 -12.78 25.66 -33.72
C ARG A 1085 -13.33 24.62 -34.70
N PHE A 1086 -14.25 25.01 -35.57
CA PHE A 1086 -14.79 24.12 -36.61
C PHE A 1086 -13.70 23.60 -37.55
N LEU A 1087 -12.80 24.49 -37.97
CA LEU A 1087 -11.68 24.19 -38.87
C LEU A 1087 -10.53 23.44 -38.18
N GLY A 1088 -10.61 23.13 -36.89
CA GLY A 1088 -9.55 22.43 -36.16
C GLY A 1088 -8.22 23.19 -36.14
N VAL A 1089 -8.27 24.52 -36.02
CA VAL A 1089 -7.08 25.36 -36.03
C VAL A 1089 -6.22 25.04 -34.81
N HIS A 1090 -4.98 24.61 -35.05
CA HIS A 1090 -4.03 24.29 -34.00
C HIS A 1090 -2.66 24.90 -34.28
N ARG A 1091 -1.89 25.09 -33.22
CA ARG A 1091 -0.52 25.61 -33.29
C ARG A 1091 0.46 24.44 -33.30
N TYR A 1092 1.35 24.42 -34.29
CA TYR A 1092 2.47 23.49 -34.33
C TYR A 1092 3.72 24.26 -34.78
N GLY A 1093 4.73 24.33 -33.90
CA GLY A 1093 5.85 25.27 -34.04
C GLY A 1093 5.39 26.73 -34.02
N ASP A 1094 5.92 27.53 -34.94
CA ASP A 1094 5.60 28.97 -35.07
C ASP A 1094 4.41 29.27 -36.00
N ALA A 1095 3.72 28.25 -36.51
CA ALA A 1095 2.63 28.38 -37.48
C ALA A 1095 1.28 27.88 -36.95
N LEU A 1096 0.19 28.44 -37.48
CA LEU A 1096 -1.18 27.99 -37.27
C LEU A 1096 -1.62 27.16 -38.48
N TRP A 1097 -2.12 25.96 -38.23
CA TRP A 1097 -2.57 25.01 -39.23
C TRP A 1097 -4.08 24.79 -39.09
N PHE A 1098 -4.79 24.55 -40.19
CA PHE A 1098 -6.21 24.17 -40.17
C PHE A 1098 -6.43 22.81 -40.86
N ASN A 1099 -7.50 22.12 -40.48
CA ASN A 1099 -7.82 20.79 -40.98
C ASN A 1099 -8.49 20.86 -42.37
N ARG A 1100 -7.95 20.08 -43.32
CA ARG A 1100 -8.42 20.02 -44.70
C ARG A 1100 -9.84 19.48 -44.81
N GLU A 1101 -10.14 18.38 -44.13
CA GLU A 1101 -11.44 17.72 -44.21
C GLU A 1101 -12.56 18.64 -43.70
N ALA A 1102 -12.32 19.35 -42.59
CA ALA A 1102 -13.22 20.34 -42.03
C ALA A 1102 -13.41 21.56 -42.95
N PHE A 1103 -12.35 22.00 -43.64
CA PHE A 1103 -12.47 23.05 -44.65
C PHE A 1103 -13.36 22.61 -45.82
N MET A 1104 -13.12 21.41 -46.37
CA MET A 1104 -13.95 20.86 -47.44
C MET A 1104 -15.41 20.70 -47.00
N GLU A 1105 -15.63 20.33 -45.75
CA GLU A 1105 -16.96 20.24 -45.16
C GLU A 1105 -17.65 21.62 -45.08
N LEU A 1106 -16.94 22.67 -44.65
CA LEU A 1106 -17.48 24.05 -44.64
C LEU A 1106 -17.93 24.47 -46.04
N VAL A 1107 -17.08 24.21 -47.04
CA VAL A 1107 -17.35 24.52 -48.45
C VAL A 1107 -18.61 23.80 -48.95
N ARG A 1108 -18.79 22.52 -48.61
CA ARG A 1108 -20.01 21.76 -48.91
C ARG A 1108 -21.25 22.46 -48.39
N TRP A 1109 -21.23 22.88 -47.14
CA TRP A 1109 -22.36 23.54 -46.51
C TRP A 1109 -22.70 24.89 -47.15
N MET A 1110 -21.68 25.68 -47.52
CA MET A 1110 -21.89 26.93 -48.24
C MET A 1110 -22.54 26.72 -49.62
N MET A 1111 -22.15 25.66 -50.34
CA MET A 1111 -22.75 25.28 -51.62
C MET A 1111 -24.22 24.86 -51.45
N MET A 1112 -24.54 24.12 -50.39
CA MET A 1112 -25.92 23.73 -50.07
C MET A 1112 -26.83 24.94 -49.79
N VAL A 1113 -26.35 25.88 -48.97
CA VAL A 1113 -27.06 27.14 -48.66
C VAL A 1113 -27.32 27.95 -49.93
N ALA A 1114 -26.31 28.08 -50.79
CA ALA A 1114 -26.43 28.78 -52.05
C ALA A 1114 -27.42 28.10 -53.02
N ALA A 1115 -27.44 26.77 -53.06
CA ALA A 1115 -28.36 26.01 -53.88
C ALA A 1115 -29.82 26.19 -53.43
N VAL A 1116 -30.09 26.12 -52.13
CA VAL A 1116 -31.43 26.38 -51.58
C VAL A 1116 -31.90 27.80 -51.92
N ALA A 1117 -31.05 28.82 -51.69
CA ALA A 1117 -31.39 30.21 -51.99
C ALA A 1117 -31.67 30.42 -53.49
N ALA A 1118 -30.81 29.92 -54.38
CA ALA A 1118 -30.99 30.09 -55.82
C ALA A 1118 -32.27 29.45 -56.37
N ILE A 1119 -32.69 28.31 -55.81
CA ILE A 1119 -33.93 27.62 -56.19
C ILE A 1119 -35.15 28.35 -55.60
N ALA A 1120 -35.09 28.77 -54.33
CA ALA A 1120 -36.18 29.46 -53.64
C ALA A 1120 -36.55 30.81 -54.29
N ASP A 1121 -35.55 31.55 -54.80
CA ASP A 1121 -35.73 32.83 -55.50
C ASP A 1121 -36.40 32.71 -56.88
N GLY A 1122 -36.56 31.49 -57.42
CA GLY A 1122 -37.10 31.24 -58.75
C GLY A 1122 -36.22 31.77 -59.89
N SER A 1123 -34.91 31.87 -59.67
CA SER A 1123 -33.93 32.36 -60.66
C SER A 1123 -33.98 31.52 -61.95
N GLU A 1124 -34.16 32.15 -63.12
CA GLU A 1124 -34.22 31.45 -64.43
C GLU A 1124 -32.90 30.73 -64.79
N ASP A 1125 -31.78 31.03 -64.11
CA ASP A 1125 -30.46 30.43 -64.36
C ASP A 1125 -29.76 29.93 -63.08
N VAL A 1126 -30.44 29.06 -62.32
CA VAL A 1126 -29.88 28.38 -61.12
C VAL A 1126 -28.56 27.68 -61.42
N ARG A 1127 -28.43 27.09 -62.62
CA ARG A 1127 -27.24 26.35 -63.06
C ARG A 1127 -26.01 27.25 -63.17
N SER A 1128 -26.11 28.38 -63.86
CA SER A 1128 -24.96 29.29 -63.98
C SER A 1128 -24.54 29.90 -62.64
N ARG A 1129 -25.50 30.21 -61.74
CA ARG A 1129 -25.19 30.75 -60.41
C ARG A 1129 -24.41 29.75 -59.54
N ILE A 1130 -24.84 28.48 -59.50
CA ILE A 1130 -24.15 27.45 -58.71
C ILE A 1130 -22.76 27.14 -59.29
N VAL A 1131 -22.63 27.11 -60.63
CA VAL A 1131 -21.33 26.91 -61.30
C VAL A 1131 -20.37 28.09 -61.06
N GLU A 1132 -20.87 29.33 -61.00
CA GLU A 1132 -20.05 30.51 -60.67
C GLU A 1132 -19.49 30.44 -59.25
N ILE A 1133 -20.30 29.98 -58.29
CA ILE A 1133 -19.87 29.78 -56.90
C ILE A 1133 -18.84 28.65 -56.81
N GLN A 1134 -19.04 27.53 -57.52
CA GLN A 1134 -18.05 26.45 -57.56
C GLN A 1134 -16.70 26.93 -58.08
N ARG A 1135 -16.66 27.75 -59.13
CA ARG A 1135 -15.38 28.28 -59.65
C ARG A 1135 -14.66 29.15 -58.62
N ALA A 1136 -15.41 29.90 -57.82
CA ALA A 1136 -14.84 30.68 -56.73
C ALA A 1136 -14.32 29.78 -55.60
N VAL A 1137 -15.03 28.70 -55.27
CA VAL A 1137 -14.60 27.65 -54.35
C VAL A 1137 -13.31 26.97 -54.83
N ASP A 1138 -13.24 26.54 -56.10
CA ASP A 1138 -12.07 25.87 -56.68
C ASP A 1138 -10.82 26.78 -56.62
N SER A 1139 -11.02 28.09 -56.79
CA SER A 1139 -9.95 29.09 -56.67
C SER A 1139 -9.44 29.24 -55.22
N VAL A 1140 -10.33 29.10 -54.23
CA VAL A 1140 -9.96 29.11 -52.80
C VAL A 1140 -9.31 27.79 -52.40
N ASP A 1141 -9.79 26.65 -52.90
CA ASP A 1141 -9.20 25.33 -52.62
C ASP A 1141 -7.77 25.25 -53.16
N SER A 1142 -7.53 25.79 -54.36
CA SER A 1142 -6.18 25.95 -54.91
C SER A 1142 -5.28 26.80 -53.98
N ALA A 1143 -5.82 27.90 -53.44
CA ALA A 1143 -5.10 28.74 -52.47
C ALA A 1143 -4.83 28.02 -51.13
N CYS A 1144 -5.69 27.09 -50.70
CA CYS A 1144 -5.44 26.20 -49.56
C CYS A 1144 -4.23 25.30 -49.82
N GLU A 1145 -4.20 24.64 -50.98
CA GLU A 1145 -3.10 23.74 -51.37
C GLU A 1145 -1.78 24.49 -51.47
N ASP A 1146 -1.76 25.67 -52.09
CA ASP A 1146 -0.57 26.51 -52.24
C ASP A 1146 -0.02 27.00 -50.89
N SER A 1147 -0.89 27.27 -49.92
CA SER A 1147 -0.50 27.66 -48.55
C SER A 1147 -0.01 26.48 -47.69
N GLY A 1148 -0.20 25.25 -48.16
CA GLY A 1148 0.01 24.05 -47.36
C GLY A 1148 -0.82 24.03 -46.09
N TYR A 1149 -2.05 24.58 -46.11
CA TYR A 1149 -2.97 24.64 -44.95
C TYR A 1149 -2.48 25.49 -43.77
N ARG A 1150 -1.53 26.40 -44.01
CA ARG A 1150 -1.07 27.37 -43.00
C ARG A 1150 -1.97 28.59 -43.03
N LEU A 1151 -2.65 28.85 -41.90
CA LEU A 1151 -3.72 29.85 -41.78
C LEU A 1151 -3.31 31.24 -42.28
N ASN A 1152 -2.14 31.73 -41.87
CA ASN A 1152 -1.70 33.08 -42.22
C ASN A 1152 -1.37 33.21 -43.73
N GLU A 1153 -0.71 32.19 -44.30
CA GLU A 1153 -0.36 32.16 -45.73
C GLU A 1153 -1.62 31.98 -46.60
N PHE A 1154 -2.58 31.18 -46.13
CA PHE A 1154 -3.87 31.01 -46.76
C PHE A 1154 -4.66 32.33 -46.81
N LEU A 1155 -4.77 33.04 -45.68
CA LEU A 1155 -5.49 34.32 -45.63
C LEU A 1155 -4.85 35.41 -46.51
N GLU A 1156 -3.53 35.36 -46.70
CA GLU A 1156 -2.83 36.24 -47.65
C GLU A 1156 -3.10 35.85 -49.11
N SER A 1157 -3.04 34.56 -49.44
CA SER A 1157 -3.31 34.03 -50.79
C SER A 1157 -4.75 34.30 -51.23
N VAL A 1158 -5.72 34.06 -50.35
CA VAL A 1158 -7.15 34.25 -50.63
C VAL A 1158 -7.52 35.73 -50.84
N ARG A 1159 -6.87 36.67 -50.14
CA ARG A 1159 -7.06 38.11 -50.38
C ARG A 1159 -6.58 38.54 -51.78
N LEU A 1160 -5.53 37.91 -52.32
CA LEU A 1160 -5.04 38.17 -53.67
C LEU A 1160 -6.00 37.65 -54.75
N VAL A 1161 -6.72 36.55 -54.48
CA VAL A 1161 -7.79 36.01 -55.32
C VAL A 1161 -9.00 36.97 -55.36
N GLY A 1162 -9.41 37.54 -54.23
CA GLY A 1162 -10.52 38.49 -54.13
C GLY A 1162 -10.32 39.82 -54.87
N ASP A 1163 -9.07 40.30 -54.97
CA ASP A 1163 -8.69 41.54 -55.67
C ASP A 1163 -8.53 41.39 -57.20
N GLY A 1164 -8.79 40.20 -57.75
CA GLY A 1164 -8.75 39.93 -59.20
C GLY A 1164 -7.34 39.90 -59.80
N ARG A 1165 -6.30 39.57 -59.03
CA ARG A 1165 -4.89 39.56 -59.47
C ARG A 1165 -4.28 38.19 -59.73
N ALA A 1166 -5.03 37.10 -59.60
CA ALA A 1166 -4.52 35.76 -59.88
C ALA A 1166 -5.13 35.18 -61.18
N THR A 1167 -4.73 35.73 -62.33
CA THR A 1167 -4.75 35.02 -63.62
C THR A 1167 -3.63 35.59 -64.49
N GLU A 1168 -2.42 35.03 -64.35
CA GLU A 1168 -1.40 34.93 -65.40
C GLU A 1168 -0.21 34.14 -64.83
N GLU A 1169 -0.32 32.81 -64.83
CA GLU A 1169 0.79 31.91 -65.17
C GLU A 1169 0.25 30.55 -65.66
#